data_AF-A0A6L7TP14-F1
#
_entry.id   AF-A0A6L7TP14-F1
#
_cell.length_a   1.000
_cell.length_b   1.000
_cell.length_c   1.000
_cell.angle_alpha   90.00
_cell.angle_beta   90.00
_cell.angle_gamma   90.00
#
_symmetry.space_group_name_H-M   'P 1'
#
loop_
_entity.id
_entity.type
_entity.pdbx_description
1 polymer ?
#
loop_
_entity_poly.entity_id
_entity_poly.type
_entity_poly.pdbx_seq_one_letter_code
_entity_poly.pdbx_strand_id
1 'polypeptide(L)'
;MTPSASFWVRVRPATQGGSVSVPFTVFYHVSSRGNATAEAGDFKEISVTNTGGSLLTVPITDDDKVTKDSRITVTLEPDRGYRLDHDAGIAAFVFIVDDDHPPPGRPNEERADVSVSAKGTVSHGGGVVTLPSVTEGGRVVFTVSARPFLRGGKVRYPLTVHYKLTQTGDFITQTEGHVVISVTSDAEAGCPPLCSNRKTATVAVQTTDDRVSEDDGTVTIEVFPGEGYSTPAGFNRATARVLDDDTPKLRFGADNLALSEERTAQCVTDGGETPDWFVVPHDWPLAPDDLSPGSRFRLLFVTSGARDATSSDINVYNQFVQAAARAGHSALSDSCADRFKVVGSTDTIDANTNTLTRLTDVDAAIYWLGGEKVADHYGDFYDGSWDSRDHRTESAGIRPASEVFTGSQSNGLKSRFSNSRLGDNSPVIGSLMSRFDPLSGFTTLRSISLPFYGLSPVFELGPAPVLYVDPAPHQPLYVRLTTSDGGGGKWDAKAGEDYRASTVDVTIPAGATFVPVDLGDAGITINDDEEADPVDAQNPPTANDDGSYTVPRDWPLKPAGLNPGDEFRLVFVTSTRHTAASSDIAHYDAIVQNAITNNGHADIRAYGSLFKVVGSTSTVDARDHVRMNPGTSSHVDAPVYWLNGKIGASGKSGFWSPHWQNWAFGDYRAETGALPTRFSTPFTGTAVDGQKDPTDHFGSTGSHVRHGSPRSGIGAVSPIYSSLSGHMNDPQALYGISPRFRVGGDEGYESFWLTLEADPAERPAYLVGQDGNSEHLEITIIDDDSPPEARLTPNADGTYTVPASWPLVPRGQGFEQHGGTFRLLFVTTGTRGADSSQIAGYDAFVQASARGEQDGNADEALKPYASLFKVVGATPTVHARDHIGVSDHPDTPVYWLGGPRAVARQSDLFGSSSSHRWENQGKADRRTAASAGYDDRTTRESSVFTGATRDGRGGTVSALGGSGALVHAGAADGHPIQGQLPPRTDDPLPFYAISPVFRVEPAPRL
;
A
#
# COMPACT_ATOMS: atom_id res chain seq x y z
N MET A 1 -12.78 -46.31 34.32
CA MET A 1 -13.97 -45.54 34.72
C MET A 1 -14.95 -45.70 33.59
N THR A 2 -16.21 -46.01 33.85
CA THR A 2 -17.24 -46.06 32.80
C THR A 2 -17.46 -44.64 32.27
N PRO A 3 -17.35 -44.39 30.95
CA PRO A 3 -17.58 -43.07 30.40
C PRO A 3 -19.04 -42.62 30.63
N SER A 4 -19.27 -41.32 30.71
CA SER A 4 -20.60 -40.76 30.97
C SER A 4 -20.79 -39.38 30.37
N ALA A 5 -21.99 -39.08 29.87
CA ALA A 5 -22.40 -37.74 29.44
C ALA A 5 -23.00 -36.95 30.62
N SER A 6 -22.66 -35.68 30.76
CA SER A 6 -23.13 -34.83 31.87
C SER A 6 -23.99 -33.67 31.39
N PHE A 7 -25.10 -33.43 32.09
CA PHE A 7 -26.08 -32.37 31.81
C PHE A 7 -26.35 -31.56 33.08
N TRP A 8 -26.56 -30.25 32.94
CA TRP A 8 -26.92 -29.38 34.06
C TRP A 8 -28.41 -29.05 34.06
N VAL A 9 -29.10 -29.35 35.17
CA VAL A 9 -30.51 -28.99 35.38
C VAL A 9 -30.60 -27.84 36.38
N ARG A 10 -31.21 -26.72 36.01
CA ARG A 10 -31.35 -25.54 36.87
C ARG A 10 -32.82 -25.13 37.00
N VAL A 11 -33.20 -24.69 38.19
CA VAL A 11 -34.57 -24.26 38.48
C VAL A 11 -34.57 -22.86 39.09
N ARG A 12 -35.56 -22.06 38.71
CA ARG A 12 -35.77 -20.69 39.19
C ARG A 12 -37.07 -20.62 39.99
N PRO A 13 -37.06 -20.12 41.24
CA PRO A 13 -38.29 -19.91 42.02
C PRO A 13 -39.19 -18.85 41.37
N ALA A 14 -40.50 -19.06 41.37
CA ALA A 14 -41.48 -18.16 40.75
C ALA A 14 -41.80 -16.89 41.57
N THR A 15 -41.28 -16.75 42.81
CA THR A 15 -41.51 -15.57 43.65
C THR A 15 -40.24 -15.18 44.41
N GLN A 16 -39.79 -13.94 44.19
CA GLN A 16 -38.81 -13.28 45.07
C GLN A 16 -39.43 -13.08 46.45
N GLY A 17 -39.10 -13.92 47.44
CA GLY A 17 -39.40 -13.60 48.83
C GLY A 17 -39.61 -14.75 49.83
N GLY A 18 -39.58 -16.03 49.44
CA GLY A 18 -39.82 -17.14 50.37
C GLY A 18 -38.74 -18.21 50.32
N SER A 19 -37.91 -18.30 51.37
CA SER A 19 -37.02 -19.45 51.60
C SER A 19 -37.85 -20.70 51.86
N VAL A 20 -38.04 -21.52 50.83
CA VAL A 20 -38.59 -22.87 50.97
C VAL A 20 -37.46 -23.87 50.66
N SER A 21 -36.98 -24.53 51.71
CA SER A 21 -35.92 -25.56 51.69
C SER A 21 -36.54 -26.96 51.63
N VAL A 22 -37.24 -27.28 50.54
CA VAL A 22 -37.60 -28.67 50.24
C VAL A 22 -37.02 -29.04 48.87
N PRO A 23 -36.33 -30.18 48.74
CA PRO A 23 -35.97 -30.72 47.44
C PRO A 23 -37.26 -30.99 46.67
N PHE A 24 -37.28 -30.68 45.38
CA PHE A 24 -38.37 -31.06 44.49
C PHE A 24 -37.80 -31.90 43.34
N THR A 25 -38.61 -32.86 42.90
CA THR A 25 -38.24 -33.85 41.90
C THR A 25 -38.55 -33.33 40.50
N VAL A 26 -37.58 -33.43 39.60
CA VAL A 26 -37.75 -33.16 38.16
C VAL A 26 -37.72 -34.48 37.40
N PHE A 27 -38.67 -34.65 36.49
CA PHE A 27 -38.75 -35.82 35.62
C PHE A 27 -38.06 -35.57 34.29
N TYR A 28 -37.23 -36.53 33.86
CA TYR A 28 -36.56 -36.48 32.57
C TYR A 28 -36.61 -37.82 31.85
N HIS A 29 -36.50 -37.77 30.52
CA HIS A 29 -36.36 -38.93 29.65
C HIS A 29 -35.07 -38.81 28.84
N VAL A 30 -34.36 -39.93 28.68
CA VAL A 30 -33.14 -40.04 27.89
C VAL A 30 -33.43 -40.80 26.60
N SER A 31 -33.14 -40.19 25.46
CA SER A 31 -33.15 -40.85 24.16
C SER A 31 -31.75 -40.83 23.56
N SER A 32 -31.38 -41.87 22.82
CA SER A 32 -30.18 -41.87 21.99
C SER A 32 -30.56 -42.02 20.50
N ARG A 33 -29.78 -41.35 19.65
CA ARG A 33 -29.83 -41.50 18.19
C ARG A 33 -28.43 -41.85 17.71
N GLY A 34 -28.26 -43.06 17.18
CA GLY A 34 -26.96 -43.64 16.83
C GLY A 34 -26.72 -44.96 17.55
N ASN A 35 -25.46 -45.41 17.61
CA ASN A 35 -25.09 -46.69 18.22
C ASN A 35 -24.74 -46.60 19.70
N ALA A 36 -24.64 -45.40 20.27
CA ALA A 36 -24.46 -45.23 21.70
C ALA A 36 -25.65 -45.83 22.48
N THR A 37 -25.39 -46.90 23.22
CA THR A 37 -26.31 -47.45 24.22
C THR A 37 -26.20 -46.64 25.50
N ALA A 38 -27.02 -45.60 25.61
CA ALA A 38 -27.47 -45.11 26.91
C ALA A 38 -28.59 -46.04 27.41
N GLU A 39 -28.84 -46.10 28.72
CA GLU A 39 -30.08 -46.70 29.25
C GLU A 39 -31.29 -45.88 28.78
N ALA A 40 -31.72 -46.12 27.54
CA ALA A 40 -32.93 -45.57 26.97
C ALA A 40 -34.12 -46.37 27.51
N GLY A 41 -34.95 -45.72 28.31
CA GLY A 41 -36.13 -46.33 28.91
C GLY A 41 -36.49 -45.74 30.27
N ASP A 42 -37.81 -45.56 30.43
CA ASP A 42 -38.60 -45.06 31.57
C ASP A 42 -38.18 -43.73 32.22
N PHE A 43 -39.20 -43.05 32.77
CA PHE A 43 -39.07 -41.75 33.43
C PHE A 43 -38.09 -41.87 34.61
N LYS A 44 -37.08 -41.00 34.62
CA LYS A 44 -36.10 -40.91 35.70
C LYS A 44 -36.28 -39.62 36.48
N GLU A 45 -36.00 -39.70 37.77
CA GLU A 45 -36.17 -38.62 38.74
C GLU A 45 -34.81 -38.03 39.12
N ILE A 46 -34.71 -36.70 39.18
CA ILE A 46 -33.58 -36.00 39.80
C ILE A 46 -34.09 -35.00 40.84
N SER A 47 -33.55 -35.10 42.05
CA SER A 47 -33.82 -34.16 43.14
C SER A 47 -32.98 -32.91 42.96
N VAL A 48 -33.62 -31.75 42.76
CA VAL A 48 -32.93 -30.47 42.59
C VAL A 48 -33.11 -29.61 43.85
N THR A 49 -32.02 -29.00 44.32
CA THR A 49 -32.05 -28.03 45.43
C THR A 49 -32.07 -26.60 44.89
N ASN A 50 -32.81 -25.72 45.58
CA ASN A 50 -33.29 -24.43 45.06
C ASN A 50 -32.22 -23.34 44.82
N THR A 51 -30.93 -23.64 44.96
CA THR A 51 -29.85 -22.63 44.88
C THR A 51 -28.64 -23.02 44.05
N GLY A 52 -28.54 -24.24 43.51
CA GLY A 52 -27.28 -24.73 42.92
C GLY A 52 -27.32 -25.24 41.49
N GLY A 53 -28.47 -25.69 40.97
CA GLY A 53 -28.50 -26.61 39.84
C GLY A 53 -27.98 -28.00 40.24
N SER A 54 -28.32 -29.03 39.47
CA SER A 54 -27.91 -30.41 39.74
C SER A 54 -27.32 -31.04 38.48
N LEU A 55 -26.23 -31.78 38.67
CA LEU A 55 -25.54 -32.50 37.61
C LEU A 55 -26.22 -33.85 37.38
N LEU A 56 -26.78 -34.04 36.19
CA LEU A 56 -27.31 -35.30 35.71
C LEU A 56 -26.23 -36.02 34.91
N THR A 57 -25.91 -37.25 35.30
CA THR A 57 -24.94 -38.09 34.60
C THR A 57 -25.63 -39.27 33.93
N VAL A 58 -25.46 -39.42 32.63
CA VAL A 58 -25.97 -40.53 31.82
C VAL A 58 -24.79 -41.45 31.49
N PRO A 59 -24.76 -42.70 31.98
CA PRO A 59 -23.71 -43.64 31.64
C PRO A 59 -23.76 -43.97 30.14
N ILE A 60 -22.59 -44.04 29.51
CA ILE A 60 -22.44 -44.47 28.12
C ILE A 60 -21.62 -45.75 28.08
N THR A 61 -21.97 -46.64 27.16
CA THR A 61 -21.27 -47.91 27.01
C THR A 61 -20.05 -47.68 26.12
N ASP A 62 -18.88 -47.98 26.65
CA ASP A 62 -17.62 -48.10 25.91
C ASP A 62 -17.62 -49.47 25.22
N ASP A 63 -17.49 -49.52 23.90
CA ASP A 63 -17.26 -50.77 23.16
C ASP A 63 -16.03 -50.64 22.26
N ASP A 64 -15.69 -51.69 21.51
CA ASP A 64 -14.53 -51.71 20.59
C ASP A 64 -15.01 -51.67 19.12
N LYS A 65 -16.16 -51.03 18.84
CA LYS A 65 -16.80 -51.07 17.51
C LYS A 65 -16.76 -49.68 16.91
N VAL A 66 -16.22 -49.59 15.69
CA VAL A 66 -16.35 -48.37 14.88
C VAL A 66 -17.82 -48.04 14.63
N THR A 67 -18.28 -46.94 15.20
CA THR A 67 -19.63 -46.42 15.03
C THR A 67 -19.64 -45.02 14.45
N LYS A 68 -20.81 -44.56 13.96
CA LYS A 68 -20.97 -43.16 13.61
C LYS A 68 -21.17 -42.34 14.88
N ASP A 69 -20.68 -41.10 14.88
CA ASP A 69 -20.95 -40.13 15.93
C ASP A 69 -22.41 -40.16 16.33
N SER A 70 -22.63 -40.37 17.62
CA SER A 70 -23.95 -40.63 18.20
C SER A 70 -24.38 -39.44 19.03
N ARG A 71 -25.70 -39.31 19.26
CA ARG A 71 -26.25 -38.20 20.04
C ARG A 71 -27.11 -38.73 21.18
N ILE A 72 -26.83 -38.29 22.39
CA ILE A 72 -27.72 -38.46 23.55
C ILE A 72 -28.53 -37.19 23.72
N THR A 73 -29.83 -37.33 23.94
CA THR A 73 -30.75 -36.21 24.20
C THR A 73 -31.50 -36.46 25.51
N VAL A 74 -31.43 -35.49 26.43
CA VAL A 74 -32.20 -35.44 27.66
C VAL A 74 -33.33 -34.44 27.47
N THR A 75 -34.56 -34.88 27.69
CA THR A 75 -35.77 -34.04 27.61
C THR A 75 -36.41 -33.94 28.98
N LEU A 76 -36.75 -32.71 29.41
CA LEU A 76 -37.48 -32.46 30.65
C LEU A 76 -39.00 -32.51 30.39
N GLU A 77 -39.76 -33.13 31.28
CA GLU A 77 -41.21 -33.25 31.12
C GLU A 77 -41.95 -32.31 32.08
N PRO A 78 -43.06 -31.68 31.66
CA PRO A 78 -43.79 -30.76 32.53
C PRO A 78 -44.56 -31.53 33.59
N ASP A 79 -44.47 -31.10 34.85
CA ASP A 79 -45.23 -31.65 35.98
C ASP A 79 -46.14 -30.57 36.59
N ARG A 80 -47.14 -30.96 37.40
CA ARG A 80 -47.96 -30.04 38.19
C ARG A 80 -47.14 -29.18 39.16
N GLY A 81 -45.92 -29.60 39.51
CA GLY A 81 -45.01 -28.89 40.43
C GLY A 81 -44.14 -27.78 39.83
N TYR A 82 -43.93 -27.72 38.51
CA TYR A 82 -43.07 -26.72 37.86
C TYR A 82 -43.51 -26.42 36.42
N ARG A 83 -43.17 -25.22 35.91
CA ARG A 83 -43.37 -24.87 34.49
C ARG A 83 -42.02 -24.87 33.78
N LEU A 84 -42.01 -25.40 32.55
CA LEU A 84 -40.85 -25.35 31.69
C LEU A 84 -40.80 -24.00 30.97
N ASP A 85 -39.63 -23.39 30.96
CA ASP A 85 -39.38 -22.15 30.24
C ASP A 85 -39.27 -22.48 28.73
N HIS A 86 -40.29 -22.09 27.95
CA HIS A 86 -40.36 -22.42 26.53
C HIS A 86 -39.28 -21.70 25.69
N ASP A 87 -38.66 -20.63 26.20
CA ASP A 87 -37.63 -19.88 25.49
C ASP A 87 -36.24 -20.54 25.58
N ALA A 88 -36.04 -21.54 26.45
CA ALA A 88 -34.74 -22.17 26.71
C ALA A 88 -34.51 -23.55 26.07
N GLY A 89 -35.51 -24.09 25.33
CA GLY A 89 -35.43 -25.44 24.76
C GLY A 89 -35.61 -26.53 25.81
N ILE A 90 -36.61 -27.41 25.60
CA ILE A 90 -37.03 -28.44 26.57
C ILE A 90 -36.13 -29.69 26.52
N ALA A 91 -35.11 -29.68 25.64
CA ALA A 91 -34.19 -30.79 25.44
C ALA A 91 -32.75 -30.31 25.27
N ALA A 92 -31.81 -30.99 25.93
CA ALA A 92 -30.37 -30.80 25.78
C ALA A 92 -29.74 -32.04 25.15
N PHE A 93 -28.70 -31.88 24.33
CA PHE A 93 -28.02 -33.01 23.71
C PHE A 93 -26.50 -32.91 23.80
N VAL A 94 -25.84 -34.06 23.78
CA VAL A 94 -24.38 -34.22 23.73
C VAL A 94 -24.04 -35.15 22.58
N PHE A 95 -23.02 -34.80 21.80
CA PHE A 95 -22.44 -35.69 20.79
C PHE A 95 -21.42 -36.61 21.45
N ILE A 96 -21.44 -37.87 21.04
CA ILE A 96 -20.46 -38.89 21.41
C ILE A 96 -19.68 -39.19 20.14
N VAL A 97 -18.40 -38.85 20.20
CA VAL A 97 -17.44 -39.12 19.13
C VAL A 97 -16.89 -40.52 19.36
N ASP A 98 -16.91 -41.33 18.30
CA ASP A 98 -16.38 -42.69 18.30
C ASP A 98 -14.85 -42.64 18.30
N ASP A 99 -14.20 -43.22 19.32
CA ASP A 99 -12.74 -43.26 19.44
C ASP A 99 -12.10 -44.56 18.89
N ASP A 100 -12.93 -45.46 18.37
CA ASP A 100 -12.51 -46.73 17.79
C ASP A 100 -12.16 -46.67 16.31
N HIS A 101 -12.37 -45.53 15.63
CA HIS A 101 -12.11 -45.44 14.19
C HIS A 101 -10.61 -45.62 13.88
N PRO A 102 -10.19 -46.74 13.23
CA PRO A 102 -8.80 -46.89 12.83
C PRO A 102 -8.52 -45.99 11.62
N PRO A 103 -7.30 -45.43 11.48
CA PRO A 103 -6.85 -44.83 10.22
C PRO A 103 -6.91 -45.89 9.10
N PRO A 104 -7.15 -45.50 7.85
CA PRO A 104 -7.37 -46.44 6.77
C PRO A 104 -6.12 -47.31 6.51
N GLY A 105 -6.19 -48.57 6.96
CA GLY A 105 -5.40 -49.69 6.47
C GLY A 105 -4.18 -50.12 7.29
N ARG A 106 -4.37 -50.97 8.32
CA ARG A 106 -3.78 -52.32 8.49
C ARG A 106 -4.09 -52.91 9.89
N PRO A 107 -4.15 -54.25 10.02
CA PRO A 107 -4.59 -54.94 11.24
C PRO A 107 -3.45 -55.18 12.24
N ASN A 108 -3.76 -55.01 13.53
CA ASN A 108 -3.17 -55.64 14.72
C ASN A 108 -1.63 -55.67 14.82
N GLU A 109 -0.96 -54.55 15.11
CA GLU A 109 0.38 -54.60 15.73
C GLU A 109 0.57 -53.50 16.79
N GLU A 110 0.98 -53.94 17.99
CA GLU A 110 1.32 -53.13 19.18
C GLU A 110 2.56 -52.25 18.92
N ARG A 111 2.41 -51.07 18.30
CA ARG A 111 3.53 -50.16 17.96
C ARG A 111 3.22 -48.70 18.31
N ALA A 112 4.24 -47.94 18.71
CA ALA A 112 4.14 -46.49 18.94
C ALA A 112 4.08 -45.73 17.59
N ASP A 113 3.37 -44.62 17.49
CA ASP A 113 3.34 -43.82 16.25
C ASP A 113 4.39 -42.71 16.29
N VAL A 114 5.24 -42.66 15.26
CA VAL A 114 6.27 -41.64 15.09
C VAL A 114 5.94 -40.74 13.91
N SER A 115 6.03 -39.43 14.16
CA SER A 115 5.81 -38.36 13.19
C SER A 115 6.99 -37.40 13.19
N VAL A 116 7.26 -36.72 12.08
CA VAL A 116 8.32 -35.71 11.98
C VAL A 116 7.77 -34.39 11.43
N SER A 117 8.27 -33.26 11.94
CA SER A 117 7.93 -31.92 11.47
C SER A 117 9.17 -31.01 11.46
N ALA A 118 9.29 -30.12 10.47
CA ALA A 118 10.29 -29.05 10.48
C ALA A 118 9.78 -27.86 11.33
N LYS A 119 10.67 -27.14 12.01
CA LYS A 119 10.26 -26.04 12.90
C LYS A 119 9.90 -24.79 12.07
N GLY A 120 8.61 -24.61 11.82
CA GLY A 120 7.93 -23.40 11.33
C GLY A 120 6.45 -23.51 11.77
N THR A 121 5.84 -22.42 12.20
CA THR A 121 4.44 -22.42 12.67
C THR A 121 3.49 -22.77 11.52
N VAL A 122 2.75 -23.88 11.63
CA VAL A 122 1.59 -24.16 10.78
C VAL A 122 0.39 -24.49 11.67
N SER A 123 -0.57 -23.57 11.70
CA SER A 123 -1.95 -23.86 12.07
C SER A 123 -2.67 -24.33 10.81
N HIS A 124 -3.40 -25.44 10.87
CA HIS A 124 -4.08 -25.99 9.69
C HIS A 124 -5.38 -25.20 9.41
N GLY A 125 -5.46 -24.62 8.21
CA GLY A 125 -6.67 -24.00 7.68
C GLY A 125 -6.44 -23.39 6.30
N GLY A 126 -6.41 -24.24 5.26
CA GLY A 126 -6.57 -23.89 3.84
C GLY A 126 -5.80 -22.68 3.26
N GLY A 127 -4.69 -22.94 2.57
CA GLY A 127 -3.99 -21.95 1.73
C GLY A 127 -2.47 -22.02 1.89
N VAL A 128 -1.76 -22.14 0.76
CA VAL A 128 -0.29 -22.08 0.55
C VAL A 128 0.62 -22.53 1.72
N VAL A 129 1.29 -23.68 1.54
CA VAL A 129 2.28 -24.20 2.50
C VAL A 129 3.61 -23.44 2.36
N THR A 130 3.87 -22.49 3.24
CA THR A 130 5.21 -21.87 3.38
C THR A 130 6.12 -22.84 4.15
N LEU A 131 7.14 -23.38 3.47
CA LEU A 131 8.15 -24.22 4.12
C LEU A 131 9.03 -23.38 5.06
N PRO A 132 9.46 -23.91 6.23
CA PRO A 132 10.47 -23.22 7.04
C PRO A 132 11.78 -23.11 6.25
N SER A 133 12.38 -21.92 6.23
CA SER A 133 13.62 -21.62 5.51
C SER A 133 14.78 -21.31 6.46
N VAL A 134 15.99 -21.70 6.07
CA VAL A 134 17.25 -21.27 6.67
C VAL A 134 18.19 -20.81 5.57
N THR A 135 19.08 -19.87 5.85
CA THR A 135 20.21 -19.56 4.95
C THR A 135 21.28 -20.64 5.07
N GLU A 136 22.05 -20.87 4.01
CA GLU A 136 23.25 -21.72 4.06
C GLU A 136 24.23 -21.29 5.16
N GLY A 137 25.05 -22.22 5.64
CA GLY A 137 25.74 -22.07 6.94
C GLY A 137 24.88 -22.15 8.21
N GLY A 138 23.55 -22.05 8.05
CA GLY A 138 22.57 -22.19 9.12
C GLY A 138 22.33 -23.62 9.60
N ARG A 139 21.36 -23.77 10.50
CA ARG A 139 20.97 -25.06 11.09
C ARG A 139 19.51 -25.37 10.82
N VAL A 140 19.26 -26.45 10.07
CA VAL A 140 17.92 -27.02 9.93
C VAL A 140 17.60 -27.87 11.16
N VAL A 141 16.44 -27.66 11.78
CA VAL A 141 15.99 -28.44 12.95
C VAL A 141 14.67 -29.13 12.66
N PHE A 142 14.70 -30.47 12.67
CA PHE A 142 13.52 -31.32 12.62
C PHE A 142 13.13 -31.80 14.01
N THR A 143 11.84 -31.84 14.30
CA THR A 143 11.27 -32.41 15.52
C THR A 143 10.65 -33.77 15.22
N VAL A 144 11.24 -34.83 15.75
CA VAL A 144 10.70 -36.19 15.70
C VAL A 144 9.87 -36.40 16.94
N SER A 145 8.59 -36.76 16.78
CA SER A 145 7.65 -36.94 17.88
C SER A 145 7.10 -38.35 17.90
N ALA A 146 7.17 -39.02 19.05
CA ALA A 146 6.60 -40.35 19.28
C ALA A 146 5.41 -40.27 20.23
N ARG A 147 4.32 -40.97 19.89
CA ARG A 147 3.17 -41.23 20.77
C ARG A 147 3.25 -42.67 21.27
N PRO A 148 3.56 -42.91 22.56
CA PRO A 148 3.65 -44.27 23.08
C PRO A 148 2.27 -44.92 23.19
N PHE A 149 2.19 -46.17 22.74
CA PHE A 149 1.06 -47.07 22.97
C PHE A 149 1.18 -47.68 24.38
N LEU A 150 0.18 -47.47 25.24
CA LEU A 150 0.14 -48.02 26.59
C LEU A 150 -0.90 -49.15 26.68
N ARG A 151 -0.45 -50.42 26.66
CA ARG A 151 -1.26 -51.56 27.09
C ARG A 151 -0.52 -52.31 28.20
N GLY A 152 -1.08 -52.33 29.41
CA GLY A 152 -0.51 -53.07 30.56
C GLY A 152 0.59 -52.36 31.38
N GLY A 153 0.77 -51.04 31.22
CA GLY A 153 1.62 -50.24 32.14
C GLY A 153 3.14 -50.43 32.02
N LYS A 154 3.64 -51.15 31.02
CA LYS A 154 5.09 -51.23 30.73
C LYS A 154 5.40 -50.54 29.41
N VAL A 155 6.24 -49.51 29.47
CA VAL A 155 6.75 -48.83 28.28
C VAL A 155 8.10 -49.41 27.87
N ARG A 156 8.30 -49.69 26.58
CA ARG A 156 9.62 -50.05 26.03
C ARG A 156 10.37 -48.78 25.66
N TYR A 157 11.27 -48.34 26.54
CA TYR A 157 12.22 -47.26 26.27
C TYR A 157 13.63 -47.68 26.67
N PRO A 158 14.68 -47.15 26.01
CA PRO A 158 14.66 -46.11 24.96
C PRO A 158 14.16 -46.61 23.59
N LEU A 159 13.57 -45.72 22.78
CA LEU A 159 13.15 -45.98 21.39
C LEU A 159 14.20 -45.40 20.43
N THR A 160 14.79 -46.22 19.56
CA THR A 160 15.73 -45.75 18.53
C THR A 160 15.01 -45.54 17.21
N VAL A 161 14.97 -44.30 16.73
CA VAL A 161 14.30 -43.92 15.49
C VAL A 161 15.34 -43.69 14.40
N HIS A 162 15.18 -44.35 13.25
CA HIS A 162 16.08 -44.24 12.11
C HIS A 162 15.53 -43.25 11.10
N TYR A 163 16.41 -42.40 10.57
CA TYR A 163 16.04 -41.42 9.55
C TYR A 163 17.07 -41.33 8.44
N LYS A 164 16.62 -40.91 7.26
CA LYS A 164 17.43 -40.51 6.13
C LYS A 164 17.21 -39.04 5.82
N LEU A 165 18.28 -38.38 5.41
CA LEU A 165 18.26 -37.02 4.90
C LEU A 165 18.46 -37.08 3.39
N THR A 166 17.69 -36.27 2.68
CA THR A 166 17.81 -36.05 1.24
C THR A 166 17.83 -34.55 0.99
N GLN A 167 18.50 -34.13 -0.08
CA GLN A 167 18.64 -32.71 -0.42
C GLN A 167 18.37 -32.45 -1.90
N THR A 168 18.02 -31.21 -2.21
CA THR A 168 18.14 -30.61 -3.55
C THR A 168 19.14 -29.47 -3.43
N GLY A 169 20.22 -29.51 -4.24
CA GLY A 169 21.46 -28.75 -4.03
C GLY A 169 22.47 -29.49 -3.14
N ASP A 170 23.65 -28.91 -2.88
CA ASP A 170 24.77 -29.56 -2.17
C ASP A 170 25.04 -28.98 -0.76
N PHE A 171 23.96 -28.73 -0.02
CA PHE A 171 24.00 -28.04 1.28
C PHE A 171 24.43 -28.88 2.48
N ILE A 172 24.29 -30.21 2.48
CA ILE A 172 24.58 -31.07 3.64
C ILE A 172 25.49 -32.26 3.29
N THR A 173 26.35 -32.64 4.23
CA THR A 173 27.23 -33.83 4.09
C THR A 173 26.70 -35.07 4.84
N GLN A 174 25.73 -34.88 5.74
CA GLN A 174 25.11 -35.96 6.49
C GLN A 174 23.89 -36.50 5.74
N THR A 175 23.93 -37.76 5.31
CA THR A 175 22.83 -38.36 4.53
C THR A 175 21.96 -39.32 5.32
N GLU A 176 22.43 -39.89 6.43
CA GLU A 176 21.67 -40.84 7.28
C GLU A 176 22.03 -40.69 8.76
N GLY A 177 21.14 -41.13 9.65
CA GLY A 177 21.36 -41.09 11.09
C GLY A 177 20.31 -41.84 11.92
N HIS A 178 20.49 -41.83 13.23
CA HIS A 178 19.50 -42.32 14.19
C HIS A 178 19.36 -41.34 15.35
N VAL A 179 18.17 -41.23 15.92
CA VAL A 179 17.88 -40.43 17.11
C VAL A 179 17.26 -41.32 18.18
N VAL A 180 17.76 -41.23 19.41
CA VAL A 180 17.26 -42.02 20.54
C VAL A 180 16.27 -41.17 21.33
N ILE A 181 15.00 -41.61 21.35
CA ILE A 181 13.97 -41.05 22.22
C ILE A 181 14.04 -41.81 23.55
N SER A 182 14.79 -41.24 24.49
CA SER A 182 14.94 -41.77 25.85
C SER A 182 13.80 -41.30 26.74
N VAL A 183 13.31 -42.18 27.60
CA VAL A 183 12.43 -41.81 28.72
C VAL A 183 13.19 -42.06 30.02
N THR A 184 13.46 -40.97 30.75
CA THR A 184 13.72 -41.07 32.19
C THR A 184 12.39 -41.34 32.88
N SER A 185 12.32 -42.47 33.57
CA SER A 185 11.13 -42.90 34.30
C SER A 185 10.93 -42.05 35.55
N ASP A 186 10.30 -40.89 35.41
CA ASP A 186 9.73 -40.18 36.55
C ASP A 186 8.25 -40.54 36.61
N ALA A 187 7.98 -41.65 37.27
CA ALA A 187 6.65 -42.02 37.70
C ALA A 187 6.22 -41.06 38.81
N GLU A 188 5.71 -39.88 38.46
CA GLU A 188 4.81 -39.14 39.34
C GLU A 188 3.42 -39.77 39.27
N ALA A 189 3.11 -40.55 40.31
CA ALA A 189 1.79 -41.08 40.57
C ALA A 189 0.79 -39.93 40.78
N GLY A 190 0.10 -39.50 39.72
CA GLY A 190 -0.92 -38.45 39.83
C GLY A 190 -1.59 -37.96 38.54
N CYS A 191 -1.07 -38.25 37.33
CA CYS A 191 -1.70 -37.75 36.08
C CYS A 191 -2.89 -38.65 35.65
N PRO A 192 -4.11 -38.11 35.46
CA PRO A 192 -5.23 -38.81 34.82
C PRO A 192 -4.93 -39.08 33.32
N PRO A 193 -5.69 -39.95 32.62
CA PRO A 193 -5.35 -40.49 31.29
C PRO A 193 -5.39 -39.50 30.12
N LEU A 194 -5.44 -38.18 30.36
CA LEU A 194 -5.50 -37.12 29.34
C LEU A 194 -4.20 -36.32 29.20
N CYS A 195 -3.13 -36.68 29.91
CA CYS A 195 -1.82 -36.05 29.73
C CYS A 195 -1.22 -36.49 28.38
N SER A 196 -1.03 -35.56 27.44
CA SER A 196 -0.46 -35.77 26.11
C SER A 196 0.98 -36.31 26.21
N ASN A 197 1.13 -37.62 26.24
CA ASN A 197 2.42 -38.31 26.42
C ASN A 197 3.34 -38.24 25.17
N ARG A 198 3.15 -37.26 24.29
CA ARG A 198 3.99 -37.04 23.11
C ARG A 198 5.40 -36.70 23.58
N LYS A 199 6.36 -37.56 23.28
CA LYS A 199 7.79 -37.30 23.53
C LYS A 199 8.44 -36.88 22.23
N THR A 200 9.32 -35.89 22.29
CA THR A 200 10.00 -35.34 21.13
C THR A 200 11.50 -35.47 21.25
N ALA A 201 12.18 -35.60 20.12
CA ALA A 201 13.62 -35.46 19.97
C ALA A 201 13.88 -34.55 18.76
N THR A 202 15.00 -33.83 18.78
CA THR A 202 15.38 -32.96 17.67
C THR A 202 16.52 -33.56 16.87
N VAL A 203 16.43 -33.42 15.55
CA VAL A 203 17.52 -33.71 14.60
C VAL A 203 17.97 -32.38 14.04
N ALA A 204 19.19 -31.98 14.37
CA ALA A 204 19.81 -30.76 13.87
C ALA A 204 20.78 -31.13 12.74
N VAL A 205 20.63 -30.49 11.59
CA VAL A 205 21.49 -30.68 10.41
C VAL A 205 22.16 -29.34 10.13
N GLN A 206 23.49 -29.33 10.12
CA GLN A 206 24.26 -28.15 9.69
C GLN A 206 24.29 -28.12 8.17
N THR A 207 23.95 -26.97 7.59
CA THR A 207 24.23 -26.69 6.19
C THR A 207 25.65 -26.14 6.05
N THR A 208 26.31 -26.45 4.94
CA THR A 208 27.61 -25.86 4.58
C THR A 208 27.37 -24.41 4.18
N ASP A 209 28.27 -23.52 4.60
CA ASP A 209 28.40 -22.15 4.09
C ASP A 209 29.58 -22.21 3.12
N ASP A 210 29.35 -21.96 1.83
CA ASP A 210 30.46 -21.90 0.88
C ASP A 210 30.58 -20.54 0.18
N ARG A 211 30.92 -20.52 -1.10
CA ARG A 211 31.05 -19.28 -1.90
C ARG A 211 30.54 -19.46 -3.32
N VAL A 212 29.90 -20.59 -3.58
CA VAL A 212 29.44 -20.98 -4.90
C VAL A 212 27.98 -20.60 -4.96
N SER A 213 27.66 -19.64 -5.82
CA SER A 213 26.26 -19.32 -6.09
C SER A 213 25.57 -20.53 -6.71
N GLU A 214 24.61 -21.08 -5.99
CA GLU A 214 23.75 -22.18 -6.39
C GLU A 214 22.27 -21.75 -6.33
N ASP A 215 21.36 -22.55 -6.89
CA ASP A 215 19.92 -22.31 -6.72
C ASP A 215 19.49 -22.68 -5.30
N ASP A 216 18.50 -21.96 -4.74
CA ASP A 216 17.87 -22.32 -3.46
C ASP A 216 17.47 -23.80 -3.39
N GLY A 217 17.87 -24.45 -2.31
CA GLY A 217 17.69 -25.88 -2.10
C GLY A 217 16.66 -26.27 -1.08
N THR A 218 16.65 -27.56 -0.78
CA THR A 218 15.85 -28.12 0.31
C THR A 218 16.61 -29.22 1.04
N VAL A 219 16.34 -29.37 2.33
CA VAL A 219 16.73 -30.54 3.13
C VAL A 219 15.45 -31.22 3.59
N THR A 220 15.34 -32.51 3.31
CA THR A 220 14.19 -33.34 3.67
C THR A 220 14.61 -34.50 4.56
N ILE A 221 13.98 -34.61 5.73
CA ILE A 221 14.08 -35.79 6.60
C ILE A 221 12.97 -36.78 6.29
N GLU A 222 13.32 -38.06 6.22
CA GLU A 222 12.39 -39.18 6.14
C GLU A 222 12.66 -40.16 7.29
N VAL A 223 11.61 -40.52 8.04
CA VAL A 223 11.67 -41.48 9.14
C VAL A 223 11.13 -42.83 8.67
N PHE A 224 11.91 -43.89 8.86
CA PHE A 224 11.50 -45.24 8.48
C PHE A 224 10.81 -45.96 9.63
N PRO A 225 9.85 -46.88 9.35
CA PRO A 225 9.33 -47.77 10.38
C PRO A 225 10.44 -48.65 10.96
N GLY A 226 10.39 -48.91 12.27
CA GLY A 226 11.43 -49.67 12.99
C GLY A 226 10.87 -50.57 14.08
N GLU A 227 11.76 -51.17 14.86
CA GLU A 227 11.34 -52.02 15.99
C GLU A 227 10.62 -51.19 17.05
N GLY A 228 9.37 -51.56 17.37
CA GLY A 228 8.58 -50.92 18.42
C GLY A 228 7.81 -49.65 18.00
N TYR A 229 7.92 -49.20 16.74
CA TYR A 229 7.16 -48.06 16.23
C TYR A 229 6.71 -48.20 14.78
N SER A 230 5.65 -47.46 14.44
CA SER A 230 5.06 -47.30 13.12
C SER A 230 5.18 -45.84 12.70
N THR A 231 5.17 -45.56 11.40
CA THR A 231 5.12 -44.19 10.88
C THR A 231 3.85 -44.03 10.03
N PRO A 232 2.87 -43.22 10.46
CA PRO A 232 1.68 -42.97 9.68
C PRO A 232 2.03 -42.36 8.31
N ALA A 233 1.42 -42.86 7.24
CA ALA A 233 1.64 -42.36 5.90
C ALA A 233 1.32 -40.86 5.82
N GLY A 234 2.26 -40.07 5.27
CA GLY A 234 2.13 -38.60 5.19
C GLY A 234 2.70 -37.82 6.37
N PHE A 235 3.06 -38.50 7.47
CA PHE A 235 3.69 -37.87 8.65
C PHE A 235 5.14 -38.30 8.89
N ASN A 236 5.68 -39.12 7.97
CA ASN A 236 7.02 -39.69 8.05
C ASN A 236 8.08 -38.85 7.32
N ARG A 237 7.69 -37.71 6.73
CA ARG A 237 8.57 -36.84 5.95
C ARG A 237 8.36 -35.37 6.31
N ALA A 238 9.45 -34.59 6.41
CA ALA A 238 9.38 -33.14 6.56
C ALA A 238 10.49 -32.45 5.75
N THR A 239 10.19 -31.29 5.17
CA THR A 239 11.11 -30.55 4.29
C THR A 239 11.31 -29.13 4.83
N ALA A 240 12.55 -28.65 4.76
CA ALA A 240 12.93 -27.26 5.01
C ALA A 240 13.66 -26.71 3.76
N ARG A 241 13.47 -25.43 3.47
CA ARG A 241 14.17 -24.74 2.38
C ARG A 241 15.54 -24.25 2.89
N VAL A 242 16.56 -24.35 2.05
CA VAL A 242 17.88 -23.75 2.29
C VAL A 242 18.08 -22.67 1.25
N LEU A 243 18.28 -21.44 1.70
CA LEU A 243 18.47 -20.28 0.84
C LEU A 243 19.97 -20.11 0.58
N ASP A 244 20.34 -20.02 -0.69
CA ASP A 244 21.69 -19.63 -1.13
C ASP A 244 21.86 -18.12 -0.89
N ASP A 245 22.90 -17.73 -0.17
CA ASP A 245 23.25 -16.31 0.03
C ASP A 245 24.50 -15.87 -0.74
N ASP A 246 25.08 -16.78 -1.51
CA ASP A 246 26.17 -16.54 -2.45
C ASP A 246 25.72 -16.01 -3.82
N THR A 247 24.43 -16.06 -4.14
CA THR A 247 23.85 -15.35 -5.29
C THR A 247 24.17 -13.87 -5.16
N PRO A 248 24.93 -13.26 -6.08
CA PRO A 248 25.35 -11.88 -5.96
C PRO A 248 24.13 -10.96 -5.96
N LYS A 249 23.72 -10.54 -4.76
CA LYS A 249 22.75 -9.48 -4.56
C LYS A 249 23.41 -8.19 -5.03
N LEU A 250 22.93 -7.63 -6.13
CA LEU A 250 23.26 -6.27 -6.55
C LEU A 250 22.93 -5.33 -5.39
N ARG A 251 23.98 -4.87 -4.69
CA ARG A 251 23.89 -3.87 -3.64
C ARG A 251 24.27 -2.52 -4.25
N PHE A 252 23.32 -1.58 -4.28
CA PHE A 252 23.65 -0.17 -4.48
C PHE A 252 24.26 0.37 -3.18
N GLY A 253 25.58 0.29 -3.07
CA GLY A 253 26.36 0.98 -2.04
C GLY A 253 27.11 2.15 -2.67
N ALA A 254 26.77 3.37 -2.28
CA ALA A 254 27.43 4.58 -2.73
C ALA A 254 28.82 4.68 -2.09
N ASP A 255 29.85 4.18 -2.77
CA ASP A 255 31.23 4.66 -2.63
C ASP A 255 31.98 4.49 -3.97
N ASN A 256 32.48 5.62 -4.46
CA ASN A 256 33.21 5.88 -5.71
C ASN A 256 34.03 4.71 -6.29
N LEU A 257 33.38 3.86 -7.09
CA LEU A 257 34.00 3.17 -8.21
C LEU A 257 33.25 3.55 -9.48
N ALA A 258 33.96 4.21 -10.39
CA ALA A 258 33.53 4.40 -11.75
C ALA A 258 33.36 3.02 -12.41
N LEU A 259 32.14 2.48 -12.38
CA LEU A 259 31.68 1.54 -13.39
C LEU A 259 30.92 2.37 -14.42
N SER A 260 31.54 2.55 -15.58
CA SER A 260 30.80 2.78 -16.81
C SER A 260 29.91 1.55 -17.02
N GLU A 261 28.64 1.62 -16.60
CA GLU A 261 27.64 0.94 -17.41
C GLU A 261 27.70 1.63 -18.77
N GLU A 262 28.34 0.99 -19.74
CA GLU A 262 27.93 1.20 -21.11
C GLU A 262 26.46 0.76 -21.14
N ARG A 263 25.55 1.72 -20.94
CA ARG A 263 24.11 1.54 -21.08
C ARG A 263 23.82 1.40 -22.55
N THR A 264 24.13 0.22 -23.04
CA THR A 264 24.07 -0.12 -24.43
C THR A 264 22.61 -0.43 -24.77
N ALA A 265 21.97 0.39 -25.59
CA ALA A 265 20.60 0.10 -26.05
C ALA A 265 20.59 -1.26 -26.75
N GLN A 266 19.72 -2.18 -26.33
CA GLN A 266 19.51 -3.44 -27.04
C GLN A 266 18.34 -3.29 -28.01
N CYS A 267 18.60 -3.45 -29.30
CA CYS A 267 17.57 -3.46 -30.33
C CYS A 267 17.01 -4.87 -30.49
N VAL A 268 16.36 -5.37 -29.44
CA VAL A 268 15.65 -6.66 -29.46
C VAL A 268 14.30 -6.46 -30.14
N THR A 269 14.00 -7.28 -31.15
CA THR A 269 12.64 -7.43 -31.69
C THR A 269 11.90 -8.41 -30.80
N ASP A 270 10.88 -7.96 -30.07
CA ASP A 270 9.98 -8.88 -29.37
C ASP A 270 9.31 -9.80 -30.39
N GLY A 271 9.33 -11.11 -30.18
CA GLY A 271 8.99 -12.12 -31.18
C GLY A 271 7.52 -12.19 -31.65
N GLY A 272 6.72 -11.13 -31.51
CA GLY A 272 5.36 -10.98 -32.05
C GLY A 272 5.28 -9.74 -32.94
N GLU A 273 4.55 -9.82 -34.06
CA GLU A 273 4.41 -8.78 -35.11
C GLU A 273 4.84 -7.37 -34.67
N THR A 274 6.12 -7.04 -34.90
CA THR A 274 6.78 -5.94 -34.21
C THR A 274 6.43 -4.59 -34.80
N PRO A 275 6.22 -3.55 -33.99
CA PRO A 275 6.32 -2.17 -34.48
C PRO A 275 7.71 -1.89 -35.10
N ASP A 276 7.75 -1.02 -36.12
CA ASP A 276 8.97 -0.66 -36.90
C ASP A 276 10.02 0.17 -36.11
N TRP A 277 9.94 0.21 -34.78
CA TRP A 277 10.79 1.06 -33.92
C TRP A 277 11.29 0.33 -32.67
N PHE A 278 12.37 0.85 -32.09
CA PHE A 278 13.04 0.31 -30.89
C PHE A 278 12.91 1.28 -29.73
N VAL A 279 12.38 0.82 -28.59
CA VAL A 279 12.31 1.66 -27.39
C VAL A 279 13.70 1.74 -26.76
N VAL A 280 14.17 2.96 -26.48
CA VAL A 280 15.44 3.23 -25.79
C VAL A 280 15.17 3.94 -24.45
N PRO A 281 15.98 3.72 -23.41
CA PRO A 281 15.81 4.45 -22.16
C PRO A 281 15.85 5.98 -22.36
N HIS A 282 15.06 6.73 -21.59
CA HIS A 282 15.06 8.19 -21.68
C HIS A 282 16.42 8.83 -21.34
N ASP A 283 17.24 8.15 -20.52
CA ASP A 283 18.59 8.57 -20.19
C ASP A 283 19.67 7.93 -21.07
N TRP A 284 19.28 7.37 -22.23
CA TRP A 284 20.22 6.81 -23.18
C TRP A 284 21.17 7.91 -23.67
N PRO A 285 22.51 7.76 -23.59
CA PRO A 285 23.47 8.84 -23.88
C PRO A 285 23.46 9.41 -25.29
N LEU A 286 22.75 8.74 -26.22
CA LEU A 286 22.58 9.16 -27.61
C LEU A 286 21.17 9.72 -27.89
N ALA A 287 20.26 9.71 -26.91
CA ALA A 287 18.98 10.39 -27.02
C ALA A 287 19.21 11.91 -27.05
N PRO A 288 18.64 12.63 -28.01
CA PRO A 288 18.65 14.10 -28.00
C PRO A 288 17.93 14.67 -26.76
N ASP A 289 18.53 15.70 -26.15
CA ASP A 289 18.05 16.30 -24.89
C ASP A 289 16.68 17.01 -25.02
N ASP A 290 16.24 17.34 -26.23
CA ASP A 290 14.99 18.08 -26.51
C ASP A 290 13.78 17.16 -26.73
N LEU A 291 13.94 15.84 -26.64
CA LEU A 291 12.87 14.88 -26.87
C LEU A 291 12.11 14.57 -25.58
N SER A 292 10.77 14.62 -25.67
CA SER A 292 9.89 14.12 -24.61
C SER A 292 9.73 12.60 -24.71
N PRO A 293 9.40 11.90 -23.61
CA PRO A 293 9.04 10.48 -23.66
C PRO A 293 7.96 10.17 -24.71
N GLY A 294 8.10 9.05 -25.40
CA GLY A 294 7.28 8.63 -26.55
C GLY A 294 7.70 9.25 -27.88
N SER A 295 8.63 10.21 -27.90
CA SER A 295 9.12 10.81 -29.15
C SER A 295 9.90 9.79 -29.98
N ARG A 296 9.72 9.83 -31.30
CA ARG A 296 10.43 8.98 -32.24
C ARG A 296 11.53 9.74 -32.96
N PHE A 297 12.71 9.14 -33.06
CA PHE A 297 13.86 9.76 -33.69
C PHE A 297 14.78 8.74 -34.37
N ARG A 298 15.68 9.24 -35.21
CA ARG A 298 16.79 8.49 -35.81
C ARG A 298 18.11 9.21 -35.60
N LEU A 299 19.19 8.45 -35.62
CA LEU A 299 20.56 8.94 -35.54
C LEU A 299 21.25 8.81 -36.91
N LEU A 300 21.88 9.90 -37.32
CA LEU A 300 22.69 10.04 -38.52
C LEU A 300 24.15 10.27 -38.15
N PHE A 301 25.06 9.62 -38.86
CA PHE A 301 26.49 9.95 -38.80
C PHE A 301 27.16 9.83 -40.17
N VAL A 302 28.35 10.42 -40.30
CA VAL A 302 29.25 10.25 -41.45
C VAL A 302 30.40 9.33 -41.03
N THR A 303 30.55 8.18 -41.69
CA THR A 303 31.60 7.20 -41.34
C THR A 303 32.98 7.89 -41.30
N SER A 304 33.77 7.71 -40.25
CA SER A 304 35.14 8.25 -40.14
C SER A 304 36.07 7.60 -41.17
N GLY A 305 35.87 6.30 -41.41
CA GLY A 305 36.45 5.56 -42.51
C GLY A 305 35.91 6.01 -43.87
N ALA A 306 36.67 5.69 -44.93
CA ALA A 306 36.28 5.93 -46.30
C ALA A 306 36.36 4.62 -47.09
N ARG A 307 35.49 4.46 -48.09
CA ARG A 307 35.49 3.33 -49.01
C ARG A 307 35.23 3.80 -50.44
N ASP A 308 35.72 3.03 -51.41
CA ASP A 308 35.30 3.16 -52.80
C ASP A 308 33.82 2.77 -53.00
N ALA A 309 33.24 3.21 -54.12
CA ALA A 309 31.86 2.95 -54.51
C ALA A 309 31.78 1.95 -55.69
N THR A 310 32.64 0.93 -55.71
CA THR A 310 32.73 -0.02 -56.84
C THR A 310 31.70 -1.15 -56.83
N SER A 311 31.11 -1.46 -55.68
CA SER A 311 30.09 -2.51 -55.54
C SER A 311 28.73 -2.05 -56.08
N SER A 312 28.06 -2.93 -56.83
CA SER A 312 26.65 -2.74 -57.21
C SER A 312 25.66 -3.29 -56.17
N ASP A 313 26.14 -4.01 -55.15
CA ASP A 313 25.32 -4.57 -54.07
C ASP A 313 25.28 -3.58 -52.89
N ILE A 314 24.07 -3.15 -52.51
CA ILE A 314 23.84 -2.21 -51.40
C ILE A 314 24.32 -2.78 -50.07
N ASN A 315 24.29 -4.11 -49.91
CA ASN A 315 24.66 -4.77 -48.66
C ASN A 315 26.14 -4.57 -48.31
N VAL A 316 27.00 -4.42 -49.32
CA VAL A 316 28.42 -4.09 -49.10
C VAL A 316 28.59 -2.76 -48.37
N TYR A 317 27.75 -1.77 -48.69
CA TYR A 317 27.78 -0.46 -48.06
C TYR A 317 27.05 -0.45 -46.71
N ASN A 318 25.94 -1.19 -46.58
CA ASN A 318 25.29 -1.41 -45.29
C ASN A 318 26.28 -2.04 -44.30
N GLN A 319 26.98 -3.12 -44.69
CA GLN A 319 27.99 -3.76 -43.83
C GLN A 319 29.12 -2.81 -43.45
N PHE A 320 29.54 -1.92 -44.36
CA PHE A 320 30.57 -0.91 -44.07
C PHE A 320 30.09 0.10 -43.00
N VAL A 321 28.87 0.63 -43.15
CA VAL A 321 28.27 1.54 -42.18
C VAL A 321 28.02 0.85 -40.83
N GLN A 322 27.55 -0.40 -40.84
CA GLN A 322 27.32 -1.19 -39.62
C GLN A 322 28.63 -1.46 -38.88
N ALA A 323 29.71 -1.77 -39.60
CA ALA A 323 31.04 -1.92 -39.02
C ALA A 323 31.53 -0.61 -38.39
N ALA A 324 31.26 0.54 -39.01
CA ALA A 324 31.55 1.84 -38.41
C ALA A 324 30.71 2.06 -37.14
N ALA A 325 29.39 1.82 -37.19
CA ALA A 325 28.51 1.96 -36.02
C ALA A 325 28.98 1.11 -34.83
N ARG A 326 29.35 -0.16 -35.05
CA ARG A 326 29.89 -1.07 -34.00
C ARG A 326 31.20 -0.55 -33.38
N ALA A 327 32.05 0.08 -34.19
CA ALA A 327 33.35 0.56 -33.73
C ALA A 327 33.30 1.99 -33.14
N GLY A 328 32.21 2.72 -33.36
CA GLY A 328 32.14 4.16 -33.13
C GLY A 328 31.77 4.57 -31.72
N HIS A 329 30.69 4.00 -31.17
CA HIS A 329 30.12 4.46 -29.91
C HIS A 329 29.66 3.32 -29.02
N SER A 330 30.12 3.28 -27.78
CA SER A 330 29.83 2.19 -26.84
C SER A 330 28.37 2.08 -26.41
N ALA A 331 27.62 3.19 -26.46
CA ALA A 331 26.17 3.17 -26.18
C ALA A 331 25.34 2.48 -27.28
N LEU A 332 25.91 2.15 -28.44
CA LEU A 332 25.27 1.35 -29.48
C LEU A 332 25.63 -0.12 -29.30
N SER A 333 24.64 -0.99 -29.08
CA SER A 333 24.92 -2.44 -29.04
C SER A 333 25.21 -2.95 -30.43
N ASP A 334 25.88 -4.10 -30.50
CA ASP A 334 25.99 -4.86 -31.75
C ASP A 334 24.60 -5.04 -32.41
N SER A 335 23.56 -5.30 -31.62
CA SER A 335 22.19 -5.48 -32.15
C SER A 335 21.60 -4.21 -32.78
N CYS A 336 21.96 -3.02 -32.29
CA CYS A 336 21.52 -1.75 -32.86
C CYS A 336 22.42 -1.32 -34.03
N ALA A 337 23.73 -1.51 -33.89
CA ALA A 337 24.70 -1.21 -34.93
C ALA A 337 24.44 -2.00 -36.21
N ASP A 338 24.01 -3.26 -36.10
CA ASP A 338 23.62 -4.14 -37.23
C ASP A 338 22.42 -3.64 -38.02
N ARG A 339 21.64 -2.71 -37.46
CA ARG A 339 20.44 -2.15 -38.08
C ARG A 339 20.71 -0.83 -38.80
N PHE A 340 21.88 -0.22 -38.62
CA PHE A 340 22.24 0.95 -39.42
C PHE A 340 22.31 0.59 -40.90
N LYS A 341 21.84 1.52 -41.73
CA LYS A 341 21.81 1.40 -43.19
C LYS A 341 22.51 2.60 -43.81
N VAL A 342 23.14 2.35 -44.96
CA VAL A 342 23.73 3.43 -45.73
C VAL A 342 22.62 4.30 -46.32
N VAL A 343 22.76 5.63 -46.25
CA VAL A 343 21.94 6.54 -47.06
C VAL A 343 22.53 6.56 -48.46
N GLY A 344 22.22 5.54 -49.26
CA GLY A 344 22.70 5.46 -50.63
C GLY A 344 21.91 4.55 -51.56
N SER A 345 22.07 4.78 -52.87
CA SER A 345 21.33 4.08 -53.93
C SER A 345 22.24 3.31 -54.87
N THR A 346 21.80 2.12 -55.26
CA THR A 346 22.39 1.27 -56.32
C THR A 346 21.46 1.24 -57.54
N ASP A 347 21.78 0.43 -58.56
CA ASP A 347 20.88 0.24 -59.71
C ASP A 347 19.52 -0.37 -59.33
N THR A 348 19.51 -1.22 -58.29
CA THR A 348 18.32 -1.98 -57.89
C THR A 348 17.60 -1.43 -56.67
N ILE A 349 18.26 -0.62 -55.83
CA ILE A 349 17.72 -0.17 -54.53
C ILE A 349 17.92 1.33 -54.38
N ASP A 350 16.83 2.05 -54.11
CA ASP A 350 16.82 3.48 -53.76
C ASP A 350 17.21 3.69 -52.28
N ALA A 351 17.83 4.82 -51.95
CA ALA A 351 18.26 5.13 -50.58
C ALA A 351 17.08 5.14 -49.60
N ASN A 352 15.99 5.83 -49.93
CA ASN A 352 14.81 5.89 -49.08
C ASN A 352 14.16 4.52 -48.82
N THR A 353 14.35 3.59 -49.76
CA THR A 353 13.91 2.19 -49.62
C THR A 353 14.85 1.41 -48.72
N ASN A 354 16.16 1.62 -48.85
CA ASN A 354 17.16 0.95 -48.02
C ASN A 354 17.08 1.37 -46.54
N THR A 355 16.75 2.63 -46.28
CA THR A 355 16.72 3.22 -44.93
C THR A 355 15.33 3.25 -44.29
N LEU A 356 14.28 2.85 -45.01
CA LEU A 356 12.88 2.94 -44.59
C LEU A 356 12.47 4.38 -44.23
N THR A 357 12.76 5.31 -45.13
CA THR A 357 12.49 6.76 -44.99
C THR A 357 11.67 7.29 -46.16
N ARG A 358 10.84 6.46 -46.79
CA ARG A 358 9.85 6.94 -47.77
C ARG A 358 8.84 7.82 -47.05
N LEU A 359 8.22 8.75 -47.78
CA LEU A 359 7.13 9.59 -47.25
C LEU A 359 5.91 8.80 -46.75
N THR A 360 5.82 7.50 -47.06
CA THR A 360 4.78 6.58 -46.58
C THR A 360 5.18 5.79 -45.34
N ASP A 361 6.46 5.83 -44.96
CA ASP A 361 6.98 5.11 -43.80
C ASP A 361 6.69 5.91 -42.53
N VAL A 362 6.82 5.28 -41.36
CA VAL A 362 6.58 5.93 -40.06
C VAL A 362 7.58 7.08 -39.88
N ASP A 363 7.06 8.29 -39.88
CA ASP A 363 7.86 9.52 -39.85
C ASP A 363 8.59 9.70 -38.51
N ALA A 364 9.79 10.26 -38.55
CA ALA A 364 10.62 10.52 -37.37
C ALA A 364 11.63 11.62 -37.65
N ALA A 365 11.90 12.44 -36.63
CA ALA A 365 12.97 13.44 -36.69
C ALA A 365 14.35 12.74 -36.77
N ILE A 366 15.28 13.35 -37.47
CA ILE A 366 16.63 12.82 -37.68
C ILE A 366 17.62 13.74 -36.99
N TYR A 367 18.49 13.18 -36.16
CA TYR A 367 19.50 13.89 -35.39
C TYR A 367 20.89 13.41 -35.75
N TRP A 368 21.89 14.29 -35.63
CA TRP A 368 23.27 13.84 -35.65
C TRP A 368 23.55 12.97 -34.42
N LEU A 369 24.37 11.92 -34.57
CA LEU A 369 24.78 11.08 -33.45
C LEU A 369 25.52 11.93 -32.40
N GLY A 370 24.88 12.12 -31.24
CA GLY A 370 25.38 12.99 -30.16
C GLY A 370 25.40 14.47 -30.54
N GLY A 371 24.48 14.95 -31.38
CA GLY A 371 24.45 16.33 -31.85
C GLY A 371 23.07 16.87 -32.23
N GLU A 372 23.08 18.01 -32.91
CA GLU A 372 21.89 18.78 -33.31
C GLU A 372 20.95 18.01 -34.25
N LYS A 373 19.69 18.44 -34.29
CA LYS A 373 18.69 17.94 -35.24
C LYS A 373 19.09 18.25 -36.69
N VAL A 374 19.00 17.24 -37.55
CA VAL A 374 19.27 17.30 -39.00
C VAL A 374 18.01 17.66 -39.76
N ALA A 375 16.89 17.02 -39.43
CA ALA A 375 15.62 17.21 -40.11
C ALA A 375 14.43 16.90 -39.19
N ASP A 376 13.32 17.61 -39.38
CA ASP A 376 12.08 17.41 -38.63
C ASP A 376 11.35 16.10 -38.99
N HIS A 377 11.49 15.68 -40.24
CA HIS A 377 10.80 14.52 -40.81
C HIS A 377 11.47 14.05 -42.11
N TYR A 378 11.02 12.94 -42.70
CA TYR A 378 11.63 12.39 -43.93
C TYR A 378 11.51 13.31 -45.15
N GLY A 379 10.44 14.11 -45.23
CA GLY A 379 10.32 15.15 -46.27
C GLY A 379 11.45 16.17 -46.26
N ASP A 380 11.73 16.75 -45.10
CA ASP A 380 12.80 17.74 -44.85
C ASP A 380 14.20 17.09 -44.98
N PHE A 381 14.33 15.82 -44.60
CA PHE A 381 15.57 15.08 -44.85
C PHE A 381 15.96 14.99 -46.34
N TYR A 382 14.98 15.03 -47.24
CA TYR A 382 15.15 14.80 -48.67
C TYR A 382 14.84 16.02 -49.57
N ASP A 383 14.57 17.19 -49.01
CA ASP A 383 14.38 18.43 -49.79
C ASP A 383 15.65 19.30 -49.87
N GLY A 384 16.66 18.97 -49.08
CA GLY A 384 17.96 19.64 -49.03
C GLY A 384 18.05 20.78 -48.00
N SER A 385 17.01 21.04 -47.21
CA SER A 385 16.95 22.12 -46.22
C SER A 385 17.34 21.74 -44.79
N TRP A 386 18.22 20.75 -44.60
CA TRP A 386 18.64 20.27 -43.27
C TRP A 386 18.92 21.39 -42.27
N ASP A 387 18.28 21.31 -41.10
CA ASP A 387 18.39 22.22 -39.97
C ASP A 387 19.85 22.39 -39.50
N SER A 388 20.58 21.28 -39.41
CA SER A 388 21.98 21.27 -39.02
C SER A 388 22.85 20.47 -39.99
N ARG A 389 24.00 21.07 -40.33
CA ARG A 389 25.06 20.45 -41.12
C ARG A 389 26.34 20.20 -40.31
N ASP A 390 26.23 20.31 -38.98
CA ASP A 390 27.31 20.02 -38.02
C ASP A 390 27.48 18.50 -37.85
N HIS A 391 27.92 17.89 -38.94
CA HIS A 391 28.07 16.46 -39.06
C HIS A 391 28.99 15.84 -38.01
N ARG A 392 28.53 14.69 -37.52
CA ARG A 392 29.20 13.87 -36.53
C ARG A 392 29.64 12.55 -37.16
N THR A 393 30.73 12.02 -36.66
CA THR A 393 31.18 10.65 -36.95
C THR A 393 30.47 9.64 -36.07
N GLU A 394 30.64 8.36 -36.35
CA GLU A 394 30.13 7.24 -35.54
C GLU A 394 30.56 7.29 -34.07
N SER A 395 31.59 8.07 -33.72
CA SER A 395 32.07 8.29 -32.35
C SER A 395 31.63 9.63 -31.75
N ALA A 396 30.63 10.29 -32.33
CA ALA A 396 30.16 11.64 -32.00
C ALA A 396 31.22 12.76 -32.20
N GLY A 397 32.39 12.43 -32.75
CA GLY A 397 33.44 13.41 -33.08
C GLY A 397 33.09 14.25 -34.30
N ILE A 398 33.53 15.51 -34.32
CA ILE A 398 33.38 16.40 -35.48
C ILE A 398 34.43 16.02 -36.54
N ARG A 399 34.01 15.91 -37.80
CA ARG A 399 34.92 15.73 -38.94
C ARG A 399 35.06 17.04 -39.73
N PRO A 400 36.26 17.44 -40.16
CA PRO A 400 36.41 18.53 -41.11
C PRO A 400 36.30 18.00 -42.56
N ALA A 401 35.23 18.42 -43.26
CA ALA A 401 34.96 18.35 -44.70
C ALA A 401 34.57 16.97 -45.31
N SER A 402 33.75 16.88 -46.36
CA SER A 402 32.74 17.80 -46.97
C SER A 402 31.93 17.09 -48.06
N GLU A 403 32.33 15.88 -48.49
CA GLU A 403 31.71 15.10 -49.56
C GLU A 403 31.44 13.67 -49.08
N VAL A 404 30.25 13.14 -49.39
CA VAL A 404 29.79 11.83 -48.91
C VAL A 404 29.16 11.07 -50.07
N PHE A 405 29.51 9.79 -50.25
CA PHE A 405 28.86 8.97 -51.28
C PHE A 405 27.39 8.72 -50.94
N THR A 406 26.53 8.95 -51.93
CA THR A 406 25.09 8.64 -51.82
C THR A 406 24.58 7.88 -53.05
N GLY A 407 25.09 8.13 -54.25
CA GLY A 407 24.52 7.57 -55.49
C GLY A 407 23.04 7.94 -55.71
N SER A 408 22.52 8.89 -54.93
CA SER A 408 21.10 9.19 -54.79
C SER A 408 20.82 10.62 -55.21
N GLN A 409 19.56 10.92 -55.49
CA GLN A 409 19.07 12.28 -55.61
C GLN A 409 18.69 12.84 -54.25
N SER A 410 18.41 14.15 -54.20
CA SER A 410 17.90 14.78 -52.99
C SER A 410 16.64 14.11 -52.48
N ASN A 411 15.74 13.62 -53.36
CA ASN A 411 14.52 12.92 -52.97
C ASN A 411 14.69 11.45 -52.49
N GLY A 412 15.93 10.99 -52.29
CA GLY A 412 16.25 9.63 -51.84
C GLY A 412 16.06 8.53 -52.88
N LEU A 413 15.64 8.86 -54.12
CA LEU A 413 15.63 7.92 -55.24
C LEU A 413 17.02 7.80 -55.86
N LYS A 414 17.30 6.68 -56.51
CA LYS A 414 18.52 6.50 -57.30
C LYS A 414 18.64 7.57 -58.39
N SER A 415 19.88 7.97 -58.69
CA SER A 415 20.12 8.97 -59.73
C SER A 415 19.46 8.60 -61.07
N ARG A 416 18.75 9.56 -61.69
CA ARG A 416 18.16 9.40 -63.04
C ARG A 416 19.23 9.37 -64.14
N PHE A 417 20.47 9.73 -63.81
CA PHE A 417 21.61 9.55 -64.70
C PHE A 417 22.10 8.10 -64.59
N SER A 418 22.07 7.38 -65.71
CA SER A 418 22.29 5.93 -65.79
C SER A 418 23.70 5.46 -65.38
N ASN A 419 24.58 6.36 -64.94
CA ASN A 419 25.96 6.11 -64.54
C ASN A 419 26.34 6.77 -63.20
N SER A 420 25.37 7.16 -62.37
CA SER A 420 25.63 7.91 -61.15
C SER A 420 25.13 7.28 -59.86
N ARG A 421 24.91 5.97 -59.85
CA ARG A 421 24.56 5.20 -58.65
C ARG A 421 25.80 4.57 -58.03
N LEU A 422 25.71 4.10 -56.79
CA LEU A 422 26.79 3.30 -56.22
C LEU A 422 26.99 2.04 -57.08
N GLY A 423 28.25 1.75 -57.43
CA GLY A 423 28.63 0.73 -58.40
C GLY A 423 28.83 1.24 -59.83
N ASP A 424 28.22 2.36 -60.22
CA ASP A 424 28.41 2.97 -61.55
C ASP A 424 29.75 3.72 -61.64
N ASN A 425 30.18 4.11 -62.84
CA ASN A 425 31.48 4.78 -63.03
C ASN A 425 31.60 6.16 -62.34
N SER A 426 30.48 6.85 -62.15
CA SER A 426 30.45 8.24 -61.66
C SER A 426 29.38 8.49 -60.60
N PRO A 427 29.40 7.79 -59.45
CA PRO A 427 28.40 7.89 -58.38
C PRO A 427 28.19 9.32 -57.90
N VAL A 428 26.94 9.65 -57.58
CA VAL A 428 26.59 10.91 -56.93
C VAL A 428 27.20 10.97 -55.53
N ILE A 429 27.69 12.16 -55.18
CA ILE A 429 28.12 12.55 -53.84
C ILE A 429 27.28 13.73 -53.36
N GLY A 430 26.91 13.70 -52.09
CA GLY A 430 26.35 14.84 -51.36
C GLY A 430 27.45 15.71 -50.76
N SER A 431 27.12 16.94 -50.37
CA SER A 431 28.06 17.83 -49.69
C SER A 431 27.43 18.58 -48.52
N LEU A 432 28.11 18.53 -47.38
CA LEU A 432 27.70 19.22 -46.15
C LEU A 432 28.05 20.71 -46.13
N MET A 433 28.76 21.22 -47.15
CA MET A 433 28.96 22.66 -47.30
C MET A 433 27.63 23.36 -47.61
N SER A 434 27.33 24.49 -46.95
CA SER A 434 26.05 25.21 -46.98
C SER A 434 25.49 25.58 -48.36
N ARG A 435 26.33 25.63 -49.40
CA ARG A 435 25.92 25.97 -50.78
C ARG A 435 25.50 24.77 -51.64
N PHE A 436 25.62 23.55 -51.12
CA PHE A 436 25.34 22.32 -51.86
C PHE A 436 24.28 21.48 -51.17
N ASP A 437 23.66 20.59 -51.92
CA ASP A 437 22.71 19.63 -51.36
C ASP A 437 23.47 18.55 -50.56
N PRO A 438 23.05 18.24 -49.32
CA PRO A 438 23.73 17.29 -48.45
C PRO A 438 23.69 15.85 -48.99
N LEU A 439 22.77 15.52 -49.90
CA LEU A 439 22.57 14.19 -50.46
C LEU A 439 22.88 14.10 -51.96
N SER A 440 22.83 15.19 -52.73
CA SER A 440 22.97 15.14 -54.19
C SER A 440 23.58 16.41 -54.80
N GLY A 441 24.92 16.52 -54.81
CA GLY A 441 25.63 17.67 -55.37
C GLY A 441 26.39 17.41 -56.67
N PHE A 442 27.30 16.42 -56.65
CA PHE A 442 28.27 16.19 -57.74
C PHE A 442 28.37 14.71 -58.07
N THR A 443 29.12 14.37 -59.11
CA THR A 443 29.55 13.00 -59.39
C THR A 443 31.06 12.89 -59.28
N THR A 444 31.57 11.77 -58.78
CA THR A 444 33.01 11.52 -58.70
C THR A 444 33.37 10.11 -59.17
N LEU A 445 34.65 9.79 -59.33
CA LEU A 445 35.07 8.44 -59.76
C LEU A 445 34.77 7.42 -58.65
N ARG A 446 34.13 6.31 -59.01
CA ARG A 446 33.81 5.23 -58.04
C ARG A 446 35.02 4.62 -57.34
N SER A 447 36.23 4.77 -57.89
CA SER A 447 37.47 4.26 -57.30
C SER A 447 38.09 5.20 -56.25
N ILE A 448 37.53 6.41 -56.08
CA ILE A 448 37.94 7.32 -55.00
C ILE A 448 37.31 6.82 -53.71
N SER A 449 38.06 6.89 -52.62
CA SER A 449 37.59 6.52 -51.29
C SER A 449 36.98 7.74 -50.61
N LEU A 450 35.68 7.69 -50.30
CA LEU A 450 34.94 8.73 -49.57
C LEU A 450 34.12 8.10 -48.42
N PRO A 451 33.70 8.90 -47.42
CA PRO A 451 32.80 8.42 -46.39
C PRO A 451 31.37 8.21 -46.90
N PHE A 452 30.56 7.57 -46.05
CA PHE A 452 29.15 7.31 -46.27
C PHE A 452 28.32 7.84 -45.08
N TYR A 453 27.05 8.17 -45.33
CA TYR A 453 26.09 8.40 -44.26
C TYR A 453 25.58 7.07 -43.72
N GLY A 454 25.57 6.93 -42.40
CA GLY A 454 24.87 5.86 -41.70
C GLY A 454 23.63 6.38 -40.99
N LEU A 455 22.48 5.78 -41.27
CA LEU A 455 21.21 6.11 -40.61
C LEU A 455 20.71 4.92 -39.80
N SER A 456 20.30 5.18 -38.57
CA SER A 456 19.75 4.19 -37.64
C SER A 456 18.35 3.72 -38.03
N PRO A 457 17.83 2.63 -37.42
CA PRO A 457 16.39 2.41 -37.35
C PRO A 457 15.67 3.53 -36.55
N VAL A 458 14.34 3.51 -36.51
CA VAL A 458 13.57 4.40 -35.63
C VAL A 458 13.77 3.97 -34.18
N PHE A 459 14.12 4.93 -33.33
CA PHE A 459 14.08 4.79 -31.88
C PHE A 459 12.86 5.51 -31.34
N GLU A 460 12.22 4.95 -30.31
CA GLU A 460 11.22 5.64 -29.50
C GLU A 460 11.83 5.87 -28.13
N LEU A 461 11.85 7.12 -27.69
CA LEU A 461 12.30 7.44 -26.34
C LEU A 461 11.30 6.85 -25.36
N GLY A 462 11.75 5.91 -24.54
CA GLY A 462 10.91 5.29 -23.52
C GLY A 462 10.36 6.32 -22.55
N PRO A 463 9.39 5.93 -21.69
CA PRO A 463 9.01 6.75 -20.55
C PRO A 463 10.27 7.26 -19.87
N ALA A 464 10.30 8.54 -19.50
CA ALA A 464 11.28 9.03 -18.52
C ALA A 464 11.30 7.99 -17.40
N PRO A 465 12.46 7.50 -16.94
CA PRO A 465 12.50 6.49 -15.91
C PRO A 465 11.60 6.98 -14.79
N VAL A 466 10.41 6.39 -14.73
CA VAL A 466 9.60 6.41 -13.55
C VAL A 466 10.54 5.67 -12.62
N LEU A 467 11.02 6.36 -11.60
CA LEU A 467 11.74 5.69 -10.54
C LEU A 467 10.73 4.68 -9.98
N TYR A 468 10.71 3.49 -10.55
CA TYR A 468 10.25 2.29 -9.89
C TYR A 468 11.27 2.14 -8.76
N VAL A 469 10.97 2.81 -7.67
CA VAL A 469 11.24 2.20 -6.38
C VAL A 469 10.38 0.95 -6.45
N ASP A 470 10.96 -0.16 -6.89
CA ASP A 470 10.43 -1.45 -6.49
C ASP A 470 10.55 -1.40 -4.98
N PRO A 471 9.44 -1.21 -4.24
CA PRO A 471 9.55 -1.35 -2.82
C PRO A 471 9.89 -2.82 -2.65
N ALA A 472 11.13 -3.11 -2.24
CA ALA A 472 11.36 -4.30 -1.44
C ALA A 472 10.17 -4.37 -0.47
N PRO A 473 9.54 -5.55 -0.29
CA PRO A 473 8.29 -5.66 0.45
C PRO A 473 8.47 -4.83 1.73
N HIS A 474 7.58 -3.84 1.92
CA HIS A 474 7.57 -2.84 3.02
C HIS A 474 8.21 -1.44 2.82
N GLN A 475 7.99 -0.67 1.73
CA GLN A 475 8.04 0.84 1.78
C GLN A 475 6.84 1.60 1.17
N PRO A 476 6.16 2.52 1.89
CA PRO A 476 5.05 3.31 1.36
C PRO A 476 5.50 4.65 0.75
N LEU A 477 4.75 5.13 -0.24
CA LEU A 477 4.90 6.42 -0.91
C LEU A 477 4.19 7.53 -0.12
N TYR A 478 4.90 8.60 0.26
CA TYR A 478 4.32 9.74 0.98
C TYR A 478 3.82 10.84 0.04
N VAL A 479 2.54 11.19 0.14
CA VAL A 479 1.95 12.40 -0.49
C VAL A 479 1.51 13.35 0.62
N ARG A 480 2.07 14.56 0.66
CA ARG A 480 1.65 15.61 1.62
C ARG A 480 0.64 16.53 0.95
N LEU A 481 -0.58 16.58 1.51
CA LEU A 481 -1.58 17.58 1.12
C LEU A 481 -1.39 18.83 1.99
N THR A 482 -1.25 19.99 1.36
CA THR A 482 -1.18 21.28 2.08
C THR A 482 -2.34 22.14 1.60
N THR A 483 -3.18 22.62 2.50
CA THR A 483 -4.23 23.60 2.16
C THR A 483 -3.62 25.01 2.14
N SER A 484 -4.17 25.88 1.29
CA SER A 484 -3.59 27.19 0.94
C SER A 484 -3.69 28.27 2.03
N ASP A 485 -4.16 27.95 3.23
CA ASP A 485 -4.29 28.88 4.34
C ASP A 485 -3.08 28.79 5.28
N GLY A 486 -2.00 29.46 4.89
CA GLY A 486 -0.78 29.65 5.68
C GLY A 486 -1.03 30.39 7.01
N GLY A 487 -1.52 29.67 8.01
CA GLY A 487 -1.72 30.17 9.37
C GLY A 487 -1.63 29.05 10.38
N GLY A 488 -0.51 28.97 11.12
CA GLY A 488 -0.40 28.13 12.31
C GLY A 488 -1.41 28.56 13.37
N GLY A 489 -2.53 27.83 13.45
CA GLY A 489 -3.57 28.00 14.45
C GLY A 489 -4.17 26.66 14.82
N LYS A 490 -4.38 26.44 16.12
CA LYS A 490 -5.01 25.24 16.69
C LYS A 490 -6.37 24.95 16.04
N TRP A 491 -6.62 23.69 15.71
CA TRP A 491 -7.89 23.20 15.18
C TRP A 491 -8.79 22.64 16.30
N ASP A 492 -9.99 23.21 16.44
CA ASP A 492 -11.16 22.58 17.06
C ASP A 492 -12.09 22.19 15.89
N ALA A 493 -12.13 20.92 15.49
CA ALA A 493 -13.01 20.47 14.42
C ALA A 493 -14.45 20.37 14.92
N LYS A 494 -15.38 21.08 14.27
CA LYS A 494 -16.82 20.83 14.36
C LYS A 494 -17.25 20.00 13.14
N ALA A 495 -18.06 18.98 13.38
CA ALA A 495 -18.59 18.10 12.33
C ALA A 495 -19.49 18.88 11.35
N GLY A 496 -19.20 18.77 10.04
CA GLY A 496 -20.11 19.17 8.96
C GLY A 496 -19.64 20.26 7.98
N GLU A 497 -18.35 20.56 7.86
CA GLU A 497 -17.84 21.48 6.81
C GLU A 497 -16.94 20.74 5.81
N ASP A 498 -17.33 20.77 4.53
CA ASP A 498 -16.53 20.26 3.39
C ASP A 498 -15.39 21.22 3.07
N TYR A 499 -14.15 20.76 3.20
CA TYR A 499 -12.97 21.48 2.74
C TYR A 499 -12.52 20.97 1.37
N ARG A 500 -12.52 21.84 0.36
CA ARG A 500 -11.92 21.57 -0.95
C ARG A 500 -10.48 22.10 -0.97
N ALA A 501 -9.50 21.21 -1.14
CA ALA A 501 -8.13 21.61 -1.43
C ALA A 501 -8.03 22.03 -2.91
N SER A 502 -7.54 23.23 -3.18
CA SER A 502 -7.46 23.78 -4.55
C SER A 502 -6.12 23.55 -5.25
N THR A 503 -5.08 23.07 -4.56
CA THR A 503 -3.75 22.82 -5.14
C THR A 503 -2.96 21.87 -4.23
N VAL A 504 -2.26 20.90 -4.84
CA VAL A 504 -1.32 20.00 -4.17
C VAL A 504 0.10 20.50 -4.44
N ASP A 505 0.80 21.00 -3.42
CA ASP A 505 2.21 21.35 -3.52
C ASP A 505 3.07 20.16 -3.11
N VAL A 506 3.82 19.61 -4.06
CA VAL A 506 4.80 18.54 -3.84
C VAL A 506 6.18 19.17 -3.72
N THR A 507 6.78 19.17 -2.53
CA THR A 507 8.17 19.60 -2.35
C THR A 507 9.11 18.43 -2.62
N ILE A 508 9.95 18.57 -3.65
CA ILE A 508 10.95 17.55 -4.04
C ILE A 508 12.36 18.10 -3.78
N PRO A 509 13.30 17.29 -3.27
CA PRO A 509 14.69 17.72 -3.08
C PRO A 509 15.34 18.24 -4.37
N ALA A 510 16.32 19.14 -4.20
CA ALA A 510 17.00 19.82 -5.29
C ALA A 510 17.60 18.82 -6.30
N GLY A 511 17.06 18.80 -7.53
CA GLY A 511 17.54 17.97 -8.64
C GLY A 511 16.45 17.28 -9.45
N ALA A 512 15.20 17.20 -8.97
CA ALA A 512 14.09 16.61 -9.72
C ALA A 512 13.24 17.67 -10.44
N THR A 513 12.71 17.33 -11.62
CA THR A 513 11.80 18.19 -12.41
C THR A 513 10.40 17.58 -12.45
N PHE A 514 9.37 18.42 -12.31
CA PHE A 514 7.96 17.99 -12.25
C PHE A 514 7.22 18.33 -13.56
N VAL A 515 6.31 17.45 -14.00
CA VAL A 515 5.31 17.73 -15.05
C VAL A 515 3.92 17.60 -14.40
N PRO A 516 3.03 18.59 -14.52
CA PRO A 516 1.73 18.55 -13.85
C PRO A 516 0.81 17.51 -14.47
N VAL A 517 0.13 16.74 -13.62
CA VAL A 517 -1.01 15.89 -13.99
C VAL A 517 -2.28 16.57 -13.47
N ASP A 518 -3.22 16.82 -14.37
CA ASP A 518 -4.55 17.36 -14.05
C ASP A 518 -5.44 16.22 -13.54
N LEU A 519 -5.78 16.27 -12.25
CA LEU A 519 -6.71 15.33 -11.63
C LEU A 519 -8.02 16.07 -11.39
N GLY A 520 -9.01 15.83 -12.25
CA GLY A 520 -10.36 16.38 -12.11
C GLY A 520 -11.07 15.95 -10.81
N ASP A 521 -12.13 16.70 -10.49
CA ASP A 521 -12.97 16.80 -9.26
C ASP A 521 -13.32 15.54 -8.40
N ALA A 522 -12.42 14.59 -8.13
CA ALA A 522 -12.67 13.46 -7.24
C ALA A 522 -12.01 13.63 -5.86
N GLY A 523 -12.82 13.83 -4.81
CA GLY A 523 -12.38 13.91 -3.41
C GLY A 523 -12.10 12.54 -2.79
N ILE A 524 -11.12 12.47 -1.87
CA ILE A 524 -10.68 11.25 -1.17
C ILE A 524 -10.93 11.42 0.34
N THR A 525 -11.40 10.36 1.04
CA THR A 525 -11.56 10.31 2.51
C THR A 525 -11.11 8.93 3.05
N ILE A 526 -10.49 8.87 4.25
CA ILE A 526 -9.83 7.68 4.83
C ILE A 526 -10.17 7.56 6.34
N ASN A 527 -10.37 6.34 6.86
CA ASN A 527 -10.55 5.99 8.29
C ASN A 527 -9.81 4.66 8.65
N ASP A 528 -9.45 4.52 9.94
CA ASP A 528 -8.45 3.65 10.61
C ASP A 528 -8.74 2.15 10.83
N ASP A 529 -7.67 1.34 10.93
CA ASP A 529 -7.41 0.36 12.02
C ASP A 529 -5.98 -0.26 12.02
N GLU A 530 -5.54 -0.73 13.20
CA GLU A 530 -4.17 -0.78 13.77
C GLU A 530 -3.52 -2.20 13.86
N GLU A 531 -2.22 -2.37 13.51
CA GLU A 531 -1.15 -3.09 14.29
C GLU A 531 0.26 -2.99 13.62
N ALA A 532 1.35 -2.84 14.39
CA ALA A 532 2.70 -2.43 13.91
C ALA A 532 3.87 -3.41 14.22
N ASP A 533 4.92 -3.40 13.37
CA ASP A 533 6.25 -4.02 13.59
C ASP A 533 7.39 -3.20 12.89
N PRO A 534 8.71 -3.40 13.20
CA PRO A 534 9.73 -2.34 13.30
C PRO A 534 10.50 -1.97 12.01
N VAL A 535 11.00 -0.72 11.97
CA VAL A 535 11.65 -0.04 10.83
C VAL A 535 13.17 -0.37 10.70
N ASP A 536 13.64 -0.61 9.46
CA ASP A 536 15.02 -0.92 9.07
C ASP A 536 15.90 0.35 8.83
N ALA A 537 17.19 0.25 9.16
CA ALA A 537 18.14 1.35 9.37
C ALA A 537 19.03 1.71 8.14
N GLN A 538 18.58 1.48 6.91
CA GLN A 538 19.48 1.49 5.73
C GLN A 538 19.38 2.67 4.74
N ASN A 539 18.48 3.64 4.91
CA ASN A 539 18.47 4.84 4.05
C ASN A 539 19.32 5.98 4.66
N PRO A 540 20.09 6.72 3.83
CA PRO A 540 20.79 7.92 4.29
C PRO A 540 19.74 8.93 4.77
N PRO A 541 19.86 9.41 6.01
CA PRO A 541 18.86 10.28 6.60
C PRO A 541 18.90 11.64 5.94
N THR A 542 17.76 12.17 5.51
CA THR A 542 17.66 13.52 4.95
C THR A 542 17.67 14.56 6.07
N ALA A 543 18.35 15.68 5.84
CA ALA A 543 18.31 16.81 6.78
C ALA A 543 16.92 17.45 6.79
N ASN A 544 16.45 17.82 7.97
CA ASN A 544 15.33 18.74 8.16
C ASN A 544 15.69 20.14 7.65
N ASP A 545 14.69 20.99 7.38
CA ASP A 545 14.88 22.37 6.89
C ASP A 545 15.78 23.23 7.78
N ASP A 546 15.86 22.92 9.08
CA ASP A 546 16.72 23.60 10.05
C ASP A 546 18.14 23.01 10.15
N GLY A 547 18.47 22.03 9.30
CA GLY A 547 19.75 21.33 9.24
C GLY A 547 19.97 20.27 10.33
N SER A 548 18.94 19.92 11.11
CA SER A 548 18.96 18.74 12.01
C SER A 548 18.59 17.45 11.26
N TYR A 549 18.85 16.31 11.87
CA TYR A 549 18.47 14.99 11.35
C TYR A 549 17.59 14.29 12.38
N THR A 550 16.39 13.90 11.98
CA THR A 550 15.46 13.21 12.89
C THR A 550 15.93 11.79 13.13
N VAL A 551 15.98 11.38 14.39
CA VAL A 551 16.27 10.00 14.81
C VAL A 551 15.06 9.42 15.51
N PRO A 552 14.81 8.09 15.42
CA PRO A 552 13.71 7.44 16.11
C PRO A 552 13.68 7.75 17.61
N ARG A 553 12.49 7.78 18.20
CA ARG A 553 12.32 8.08 19.63
C ARG A 553 13.05 7.07 20.51
N ASP A 554 13.15 5.83 20.06
CA ASP A 554 13.82 4.70 20.68
C ASP A 554 15.25 4.47 20.17
N TRP A 555 15.81 5.44 19.42
CA TRP A 555 17.16 5.32 18.87
C TRP A 555 18.17 4.96 19.98
N PRO A 556 18.95 3.86 19.86
CA PRO A 556 19.71 3.35 20.99
C PRO A 556 20.80 4.30 21.51
N LEU A 557 21.24 5.23 20.67
CA LEU A 557 22.21 6.26 21.01
C LEU A 557 21.58 7.57 21.52
N LYS A 558 20.25 7.63 21.62
CA LYS A 558 19.55 8.78 22.19
C LYS A 558 19.93 8.94 23.67
N PRO A 559 20.48 10.08 24.08
CA PRO A 559 20.73 10.35 25.49
C PRO A 559 19.47 10.26 26.36
N ALA A 560 19.62 9.69 27.55
CA ALA A 560 18.53 9.60 28.52
C ALA A 560 18.03 11.00 28.93
N GLY A 561 16.71 11.14 29.04
CA GLY A 561 16.05 12.39 29.45
C GLY A 561 15.72 13.36 28.31
N LEU A 562 16.05 13.03 27.06
CA LEU A 562 15.59 13.78 25.89
C LEU A 562 14.18 13.35 25.48
N ASN A 563 13.30 14.34 25.31
CA ASN A 563 11.93 14.21 24.85
C ASN A 563 11.84 14.38 23.33
N PRO A 564 10.73 13.94 22.71
CA PRO A 564 10.44 14.26 21.32
C PRO A 564 10.59 15.76 21.02
N GLY A 565 11.27 16.09 19.92
CA GLY A 565 11.62 17.46 19.52
C GLY A 565 12.93 18.00 20.11
N ASP A 566 13.48 17.39 21.17
CA ASP A 566 14.77 17.82 21.71
C ASP A 566 15.90 17.56 20.70
N GLU A 567 16.85 18.49 20.64
CA GLU A 567 18.03 18.38 19.79
C GLU A 567 19.30 18.07 20.58
N PHE A 568 20.22 17.34 19.97
CA PHE A 568 21.50 17.00 20.56
C PHE A 568 22.58 16.74 19.51
N ARG A 569 23.83 16.66 19.94
CA ARG A 569 24.97 16.19 19.12
C ARG A 569 25.72 15.10 19.86
N LEU A 570 26.42 14.26 19.11
CA LEU A 570 27.29 13.20 19.60
C LEU A 570 28.75 13.55 19.31
N VAL A 571 29.63 13.34 20.29
CA VAL A 571 31.08 13.49 20.16
C VAL A 571 31.79 12.20 20.56
N PHE A 572 32.87 11.86 19.86
CA PHE A 572 33.74 10.73 20.19
C PHE A 572 35.20 11.05 19.88
N VAL A 573 36.10 10.15 20.30
CA VAL A 573 37.53 10.17 19.98
C VAL A 573 37.86 8.98 19.08
N THR A 574 38.49 9.19 17.92
CA THR A 574 38.83 8.06 17.03
C THR A 574 39.71 7.02 17.73
N SER A 575 39.40 5.74 17.53
CA SER A 575 40.17 4.63 18.09
C SER A 575 41.52 4.47 17.39
N THR A 576 41.60 4.87 16.13
CA THR A 576 42.81 4.92 15.32
C THR A 576 43.50 6.28 15.44
N ARG A 577 44.82 6.27 15.25
CA ARG A 577 45.69 7.44 15.41
C ARG A 577 46.25 7.90 14.07
N HIS A 578 46.35 9.22 13.90
CA HIS A 578 46.67 9.90 12.66
C HIS A 578 47.65 11.05 12.91
N THR A 579 48.46 11.37 11.91
CA THR A 579 49.33 12.56 11.92
C THR A 579 48.52 13.81 11.58
N ALA A 580 48.95 14.98 12.05
CA ALA A 580 48.33 16.28 11.78
C ALA A 580 49.14 17.15 10.78
N ALA A 581 49.83 16.50 9.83
CA ALA A 581 50.70 17.18 8.86
C ALA A 581 49.95 17.83 7.68
N SER A 582 48.72 17.40 7.38
CA SER A 582 47.91 17.98 6.30
C SER A 582 47.38 19.36 6.72
N SER A 583 47.41 20.33 5.80
CA SER A 583 46.78 21.65 5.98
C SER A 583 45.33 21.71 5.50
N ASP A 584 44.82 20.63 4.89
CA ASP A 584 43.45 20.52 4.40
C ASP A 584 42.53 19.93 5.46
N ILE A 585 41.46 20.65 5.81
CA ILE A 585 40.49 20.18 6.81
C ILE A 585 39.68 18.98 6.32
N ALA A 586 39.41 18.89 5.00
CA ALA A 586 38.63 17.81 4.41
C ALA A 586 39.33 16.45 4.55
N HIS A 587 40.67 16.45 4.56
CA HIS A 587 41.47 15.27 4.86
C HIS A 587 41.11 14.65 6.23
N TYR A 588 40.93 15.49 7.24
CA TYR A 588 40.60 15.03 8.60
C TYR A 588 39.13 14.69 8.77
N ASP A 589 38.23 15.38 8.07
CA ASP A 589 36.82 14.96 7.98
C ASP A 589 36.73 13.53 7.41
N ALA A 590 37.43 13.25 6.30
CA ALA A 590 37.46 11.92 5.70
C ALA A 590 37.96 10.86 6.69
N ILE A 591 38.97 11.17 7.52
CA ILE A 591 39.44 10.26 8.57
C ILE A 591 38.33 9.95 9.60
N VAL A 592 37.63 10.98 10.09
CA VAL A 592 36.54 10.82 11.06
C VAL A 592 35.36 10.05 10.46
N GLN A 593 34.97 10.39 9.23
CA GLN A 593 33.88 9.73 8.50
C GLN A 593 34.21 8.26 8.21
N ASN A 594 35.46 7.97 7.81
CA ASN A 594 35.92 6.60 7.61
C ASN A 594 35.99 5.80 8.92
N ALA A 595 36.31 6.43 10.05
CA ALA A 595 36.28 5.75 11.34
C ALA A 595 34.87 5.25 11.66
N ILE A 596 33.84 6.08 11.43
CA ILE A 596 32.44 5.72 11.68
C ILE A 596 31.96 4.68 10.67
N THR A 597 32.19 4.90 9.38
CA THR A 597 31.67 4.03 8.31
C THR A 597 32.24 2.61 8.43
N ASN A 598 33.54 2.49 8.72
CA ASN A 598 34.21 1.19 8.79
C ASN A 598 34.08 0.50 10.15
N ASN A 599 34.12 1.26 11.25
CA ASN A 599 34.26 0.70 12.60
C ASN A 599 33.32 1.32 13.63
N GLY A 600 32.45 2.25 13.24
CA GLY A 600 31.56 2.97 14.15
C GLY A 600 30.45 2.09 14.72
N HIS A 601 29.77 2.62 15.73
CA HIS A 601 28.55 2.04 16.28
C HIS A 601 27.50 1.89 15.17
N ALA A 602 26.80 0.76 15.11
CA ALA A 602 25.88 0.42 14.01
C ALA A 602 24.89 1.55 13.73
N ASP A 603 24.28 2.09 14.78
CA ASP A 603 23.25 3.14 14.70
C ASP A 603 23.70 4.49 14.15
N ILE A 604 25.01 4.78 14.06
CA ILE A 604 25.52 6.03 13.44
C ILE A 604 26.24 5.79 12.11
N ARG A 605 26.38 4.54 11.63
CA ARG A 605 27.09 4.27 10.38
C ARG A 605 26.44 4.95 9.18
N ALA A 606 25.12 4.91 9.09
CA ALA A 606 24.34 5.60 8.04
C ALA A 606 24.53 7.13 8.06
N TYR A 607 24.96 7.70 9.19
CA TYR A 607 25.23 9.13 9.35
C TYR A 607 26.72 9.46 9.19
N GLY A 608 27.57 8.47 8.87
CA GLY A 608 29.03 8.59 8.94
C GLY A 608 29.60 9.77 8.15
N SER A 609 29.10 10.00 6.93
CA SER A 609 29.51 11.10 6.04
C SER A 609 29.16 12.49 6.57
N LEU A 610 28.28 12.60 7.56
CA LEU A 610 27.83 13.88 8.14
C LEU A 610 28.70 14.35 9.30
N PHE A 611 29.52 13.47 9.87
CA PHE A 611 30.42 13.82 10.96
C PHE A 611 31.60 14.63 10.45
N LYS A 612 32.09 15.50 11.33
CA LYS A 612 33.24 16.36 11.07
C LYS A 612 34.29 16.23 12.14
N VAL A 613 35.54 16.50 11.79
CA VAL A 613 36.59 16.64 12.77
C VAL A 613 36.38 17.90 13.61
N VAL A 614 36.63 17.83 14.92
CA VAL A 614 36.80 19.03 15.75
C VAL A 614 38.26 19.45 15.67
N GLY A 615 38.61 20.18 14.61
CA GLY A 615 39.99 20.59 14.35
C GLY A 615 40.10 21.90 13.56
N SER A 616 41.23 22.59 13.71
CA SER A 616 41.52 23.84 13.01
C SER A 616 42.74 23.72 12.10
N THR A 617 42.68 24.36 10.93
CA THR A 617 43.82 24.55 10.01
C THR A 617 44.23 26.04 9.98
N SER A 618 45.20 26.40 9.14
CA SER A 618 45.63 27.80 8.97
C SER A 618 44.51 28.72 8.44
N THR A 619 43.48 28.16 7.80
CA THR A 619 42.38 28.91 7.17
C THR A 619 41.00 28.57 7.75
N VAL A 620 40.88 27.54 8.58
CA VAL A 620 39.61 27.05 9.11
C VAL A 620 39.66 26.99 10.64
N ASP A 621 38.72 27.69 11.29
CA ASP A 621 38.50 27.60 12.74
C ASP A 621 37.55 26.43 13.06
N ALA A 622 37.91 25.57 14.01
CA ALA A 622 37.13 24.41 14.42
C ALA A 622 35.67 24.78 14.79
N ARG A 623 35.49 25.89 15.51
CA ARG A 623 34.17 26.36 15.94
C ARG A 623 33.22 26.67 14.77
N ASP A 624 33.75 27.14 13.65
CA ASP A 624 32.96 27.43 12.46
C ASP A 624 32.76 26.17 11.62
N HIS A 625 33.80 25.35 11.49
CA HIS A 625 33.75 24.08 10.75
C HIS A 625 32.66 23.14 11.25
N VAL A 626 32.55 22.96 12.57
CA VAL A 626 31.55 22.09 13.20
C VAL A 626 30.22 22.79 13.50
N ARG A 627 30.06 24.05 13.05
CA ARG A 627 28.89 24.91 13.30
C ARG A 627 28.54 25.04 14.79
N MET A 628 29.57 25.30 15.61
CA MET A 628 29.47 25.45 17.07
C MET A 628 30.05 26.79 17.56
N ASN A 629 30.17 27.81 16.70
CA ASN A 629 30.65 29.14 17.09
C ASN A 629 29.63 29.87 18.00
N PRO A 630 29.95 30.17 19.27
CA PRO A 630 29.06 30.89 20.17
C PRO A 630 28.73 32.32 19.73
N GLY A 631 29.61 32.95 18.94
CA GLY A 631 29.43 34.30 18.41
C GLY A 631 28.49 34.37 17.19
N THR A 632 28.08 33.22 16.65
CA THR A 632 27.24 33.15 15.44
C THR A 632 25.83 32.66 15.80
N SER A 633 24.81 33.47 15.51
CA SER A 633 23.41 33.13 15.78
C SER A 633 22.86 32.03 14.86
N SER A 634 23.37 31.89 13.64
CA SER A 634 22.99 30.82 12.71
C SER A 634 23.49 29.43 13.13
N HIS A 635 24.43 29.35 14.08
CA HIS A 635 24.84 28.10 14.69
C HIS A 635 23.88 27.79 15.84
N VAL A 636 22.82 27.04 15.56
CA VAL A 636 21.80 26.63 16.53
C VAL A 636 22.44 25.87 17.69
N ASP A 637 22.05 26.24 18.91
CA ASP A 637 22.59 25.65 20.13
C ASP A 637 21.97 24.27 20.39
N ALA A 638 22.80 23.29 20.75
CA ALA A 638 22.36 21.95 21.11
C ALA A 638 23.36 21.30 22.09
N PRO A 639 22.89 20.60 23.13
CA PRO A 639 23.76 19.87 24.04
C PRO A 639 24.58 18.79 23.30
N VAL A 640 25.83 18.61 23.72
CA VAL A 640 26.78 17.66 23.14
C VAL A 640 27.01 16.53 24.13
N TYR A 641 26.75 15.31 23.70
CA TYR A 641 26.90 14.08 24.50
C TYR A 641 28.06 13.25 23.97
N TRP A 642 28.76 12.55 24.85
CA TRP A 642 29.64 11.47 24.42
C TRP A 642 28.81 10.38 23.75
N LEU A 643 29.32 9.78 22.68
CA LEU A 643 28.66 8.67 21.98
C LEU A 643 28.37 7.51 22.94
N ASN A 644 27.09 7.16 23.15
CA ASN A 644 26.67 6.18 24.16
C ASN A 644 27.17 6.53 25.58
N GLY A 645 27.09 7.82 25.95
CA GLY A 645 27.66 8.35 27.17
C GLY A 645 26.90 9.55 27.75
N LYS A 646 27.52 10.18 28.74
CA LYS A 646 26.94 11.34 29.44
C LYS A 646 27.09 12.62 28.62
N ILE A 647 26.37 13.65 29.02
CA ILE A 647 26.51 15.00 28.48
C ILE A 647 27.94 15.52 28.67
N GLY A 648 28.61 15.85 27.57
CA GLY A 648 29.91 16.52 27.59
C GLY A 648 29.71 18.01 27.83
N ALA A 649 28.93 18.68 26.99
CA ALA A 649 28.68 20.11 27.08
C ALA A 649 27.19 20.44 26.94
N SER A 650 26.73 21.47 27.64
CA SER A 650 25.32 21.90 27.60
C SER A 650 24.91 22.61 26.30
N GLY A 651 25.87 22.92 25.42
CA GLY A 651 25.65 23.73 24.23
C GLY A 651 26.97 24.24 23.65
N LYS A 652 26.90 25.08 22.61
CA LYS A 652 28.04 25.66 21.88
C LYS A 652 28.98 26.46 22.78
N SER A 653 28.45 27.27 23.69
CA SER A 653 29.28 28.01 24.67
C SER A 653 29.94 27.08 25.68
N GLY A 654 29.25 26.01 26.09
CA GLY A 654 29.79 25.00 26.99
C GLY A 654 30.85 24.13 26.31
N PHE A 655 30.74 23.91 25.00
CA PHE A 655 31.66 23.06 24.25
C PHE A 655 33.06 23.67 24.16
N TRP A 656 33.16 25.00 23.97
CA TRP A 656 34.42 25.75 23.97
C TRP A 656 34.79 26.32 25.35
N SER A 657 34.09 25.89 26.41
CA SER A 657 34.43 26.26 27.78
C SER A 657 35.61 25.43 28.29
N PRO A 658 36.41 25.93 29.25
CA PRO A 658 37.39 25.12 29.98
C PRO A 658 36.80 23.93 30.73
N HIS A 659 35.47 23.89 30.92
CA HIS A 659 34.81 22.86 31.71
C HIS A 659 33.63 22.22 30.96
N TRP A 660 33.81 20.96 30.58
CA TRP A 660 32.70 20.07 30.22
C TRP A 660 32.11 19.44 31.50
N GLN A 661 30.82 19.15 31.45
CA GLN A 661 30.06 18.56 32.55
C GLN A 661 30.58 17.16 32.90
N ASN A 662 30.86 16.35 31.88
CA ASN A 662 31.45 15.03 32.04
C ASN A 662 32.62 14.89 31.05
N TRP A 663 33.85 14.84 31.57
CA TRP A 663 35.09 14.71 30.80
C TRP A 663 36.17 13.99 31.59
N ALA A 664 35.76 13.15 32.55
CA ALA A 664 36.70 12.25 33.19
C ALA A 664 37.11 11.16 32.20
N PHE A 665 38.24 10.49 32.49
CA PHE A 665 38.75 9.40 31.67
C PHE A 665 37.72 8.27 31.43
N GLY A 666 36.75 8.07 32.34
CA GLY A 666 35.67 7.08 32.16
C GLY A 666 34.48 7.55 31.30
N ASP A 667 34.45 8.82 30.88
CA ASP A 667 33.31 9.39 30.16
C ASP A 667 33.54 9.44 28.65
N TYR A 668 34.78 9.59 28.17
CA TYR A 668 35.05 9.65 26.73
C TYR A 668 34.85 8.29 26.04
N ARG A 669 34.50 8.32 24.75
CA ARG A 669 34.01 7.17 23.99
C ARG A 669 34.70 7.14 22.62
N ALA A 670 34.97 5.93 22.12
CA ALA A 670 35.38 5.71 20.74
C ALA A 670 34.18 5.84 19.78
N GLU A 671 34.44 5.90 18.46
CA GLU A 671 33.44 5.81 17.39
C GLU A 671 32.55 4.56 17.50
N THR A 672 33.01 3.51 18.17
CA THR A 672 32.27 2.28 18.47
C THR A 672 31.26 2.44 19.60
N GLY A 673 31.26 3.57 20.32
CA GLY A 673 30.52 3.75 21.58
C GLY A 673 31.16 3.05 22.79
N ALA A 674 32.30 2.38 22.62
CA ALA A 674 33.02 1.73 23.72
C ALA A 674 34.03 2.70 24.39
N LEU A 675 34.48 2.35 25.59
CA LEU A 675 35.62 3.01 26.22
C LEU A 675 36.92 2.71 25.42
N PRO A 676 37.69 3.72 25.01
CA PRO A 676 38.94 3.47 24.30
C PRO A 676 39.94 2.71 25.18
N THR A 677 40.54 1.66 24.62
CA THR A 677 41.48 0.77 25.33
C THR A 677 42.81 1.44 25.68
N ARG A 678 43.12 2.58 25.05
CA ARG A 678 44.29 3.41 25.33
C ARG A 678 43.89 4.87 25.42
N PHE A 679 44.46 5.58 26.39
CA PHE A 679 44.38 7.02 26.43
C PHE A 679 45.07 7.62 25.20
N SER A 680 44.42 8.58 24.56
CA SER A 680 45.03 9.43 23.53
C SER A 680 44.62 10.87 23.82
N THR A 681 45.54 11.80 23.63
CA THR A 681 45.25 13.23 23.61
C THR A 681 44.93 13.61 22.17
N PRO A 682 43.66 13.88 21.81
CA PRO A 682 43.32 14.05 20.41
C PRO A 682 43.89 15.35 19.84
N PHE A 683 44.35 15.33 18.60
CA PHE A 683 44.72 16.56 17.90
C PHE A 683 43.48 17.44 17.69
N THR A 684 43.63 18.74 17.92
CA THR A 684 42.58 19.74 17.68
C THR A 684 43.09 20.97 16.95
N GLY A 685 44.37 21.33 17.13
CA GLY A 685 44.95 22.50 16.44
C GLY A 685 44.30 23.84 16.80
N THR A 686 43.49 23.86 17.86
CA THR A 686 42.59 24.97 18.21
C THR A 686 43.04 25.63 19.51
N ALA A 687 42.81 26.93 19.63
CA ALA A 687 42.79 27.67 20.89
C ALA A 687 41.54 27.33 21.71
N VAL A 688 41.51 27.78 22.97
CA VAL A 688 40.44 27.47 23.95
C VAL A 688 39.04 27.85 23.46
N ASP A 689 38.91 28.88 22.63
CA ASP A 689 37.64 29.39 22.12
C ASP A 689 37.22 28.80 20.77
N GLY A 690 37.94 27.78 20.29
CA GLY A 690 37.66 27.09 19.04
C GLY A 690 38.20 27.78 17.77
N GLN A 691 38.93 28.90 17.91
CA GLN A 691 39.72 29.46 16.80
C GLN A 691 40.98 28.65 16.58
N LYS A 692 41.56 28.66 15.39
CA LYS A 692 42.87 28.08 15.15
C LYS A 692 43.93 28.63 16.11
N ASP A 693 44.80 27.76 16.60
CA ASP A 693 45.99 28.23 17.31
C ASP A 693 46.91 28.93 16.30
N PRO A 694 47.44 30.13 16.61
CA PRO A 694 48.27 30.89 15.68
C PRO A 694 49.52 30.14 15.19
N THR A 695 50.08 29.21 15.99
CA THR A 695 51.29 28.48 15.64
C THR A 695 51.09 26.97 15.54
N ASP A 696 50.13 26.42 16.27
CA ASP A 696 50.02 24.98 16.51
C ASP A 696 48.70 24.38 15.94
N HIS A 697 48.29 24.78 14.74
CA HIS A 697 47.12 24.23 14.00
C HIS A 697 47.50 23.09 13.04
N PHE A 698 46.53 22.39 12.45
CA PHE A 698 46.81 21.30 11.50
C PHE A 698 47.56 21.79 10.27
N GLY A 699 48.64 21.09 9.91
CA GLY A 699 49.53 21.48 8.82
C GLY A 699 50.34 22.75 9.10
N SER A 700 50.51 23.12 10.38
CA SER A 700 51.38 24.23 10.76
C SER A 700 52.84 23.97 10.38
N THR A 701 53.59 25.05 10.15
CA THR A 701 55.03 24.97 9.84
C THR A 701 55.90 24.79 11.08
N GLY A 702 55.40 25.19 12.26
CA GLY A 702 56.03 24.82 13.52
C GLY A 702 55.61 23.38 13.79
N SER A 703 56.55 22.45 13.94
CA SER A 703 56.30 21.00 13.88
C SER A 703 55.33 20.42 14.93
N HIS A 704 54.54 21.22 15.63
CA HIS A 704 53.64 20.86 16.70
C HIS A 704 52.20 21.27 16.40
N VAL A 705 51.26 20.52 16.98
CA VAL A 705 49.83 20.76 16.90
C VAL A 705 49.22 20.70 18.31
N ARG A 706 48.26 21.59 18.59
CA ARG A 706 47.52 21.58 19.86
C ARG A 706 46.72 20.30 20.04
N HIS A 707 46.73 19.80 21.27
CA HIS A 707 45.91 18.66 21.66
C HIS A 707 44.75 19.10 22.53
N GLY A 708 43.64 18.38 22.45
CA GLY A 708 42.69 18.28 23.53
C GLY A 708 43.16 17.33 24.64
N SER A 709 42.57 17.48 25.83
CA SER A 709 42.84 16.60 26.97
C SER A 709 41.53 16.10 27.58
N PRO A 710 41.05 14.90 27.21
CA PRO A 710 39.84 14.29 27.80
C PRO A 710 40.09 13.75 29.22
N ARG A 711 41.07 14.30 29.95
CA ARG A 711 41.39 13.94 31.32
C ARG A 711 41.33 15.19 32.19
N SER A 712 40.44 15.20 33.18
CA SER A 712 40.52 16.17 34.27
C SER A 712 41.80 15.92 35.09
N GLY A 713 42.77 16.85 35.03
CA GLY A 713 44.06 16.70 35.72
C GLY A 713 45.12 17.74 35.31
N ILE A 714 46.32 17.64 35.90
CA ILE A 714 47.42 18.62 35.78
C ILE A 714 47.79 18.86 34.31
N GLY A 715 47.50 20.05 33.80
CA GLY A 715 47.82 20.50 32.43
C GLY A 715 46.63 20.56 31.45
N ALA A 716 45.47 20.00 31.81
CA ALA A 716 44.26 20.08 30.99
C ALA A 716 43.52 21.40 31.26
N VAL A 717 43.43 22.26 30.24
CA VAL A 717 42.69 23.53 30.34
C VAL A 717 41.24 23.31 29.90
N SER A 718 41.02 22.51 28.86
CA SER A 718 39.70 22.04 28.42
C SER A 718 39.82 20.68 27.70
N PRO A 719 38.70 19.98 27.46
CA PRO A 719 38.70 18.74 26.68
C PRO A 719 39.20 18.94 25.26
N ILE A 720 38.97 20.11 24.66
CA ILE A 720 39.34 20.42 23.28
C ILE A 720 40.70 21.17 23.20
N TYR A 721 41.17 21.73 24.32
CA TYR A 721 42.40 22.50 24.38
C TYR A 721 43.27 22.14 25.60
N SER A 722 44.55 21.90 25.35
CA SER A 722 45.59 21.78 26.37
C SER A 722 46.73 22.74 26.06
N SER A 723 47.45 23.15 27.10
CA SER A 723 48.67 23.96 26.93
C SER A 723 49.83 23.15 26.34
N LEU A 724 49.66 21.83 26.18
CA LEU A 724 50.60 20.94 25.54
C LEU A 724 50.33 20.90 24.03
N SER A 725 51.42 20.87 23.26
CA SER A 725 51.38 20.53 21.84
C SER A 725 52.29 19.33 21.60
N GLY A 726 51.88 18.46 20.69
CA GLY A 726 52.65 17.29 20.29
C GLY A 726 53.11 17.44 18.84
N HIS A 727 54.14 16.68 18.47
CA HIS A 727 54.71 16.79 17.14
C HIS A 727 53.67 16.35 16.09
N MET A 728 53.50 17.10 15.01
CA MET A 728 52.45 16.84 14.01
C MET A 728 52.57 15.46 13.34
N ASN A 729 53.79 14.91 13.30
CA ASN A 729 54.05 13.58 12.75
C ASN A 729 53.87 12.43 13.76
N ASP A 730 53.58 12.74 15.03
CA ASP A 730 53.28 11.72 16.04
C ASP A 730 51.80 11.34 15.92
N PRO A 731 51.45 10.07 15.64
CA PRO A 731 50.06 9.68 15.50
C PRO A 731 49.27 9.89 16.80
N GLN A 732 48.19 10.67 16.73
CA GLN A 732 47.22 10.86 17.82
C GLN A 732 45.79 10.62 17.32
N ALA A 733 44.86 10.38 18.24
CA ALA A 733 43.44 10.34 17.91
C ALA A 733 42.91 11.72 17.45
N LEU A 734 41.69 11.75 16.92
CA LEU A 734 40.95 12.96 16.56
C LEU A 734 39.61 12.99 17.27
N TYR A 735 39.05 14.18 17.47
CA TYR A 735 37.65 14.32 17.87
C TYR A 735 36.75 14.30 16.64
N GLY A 736 35.71 13.47 16.66
CA GLY A 736 34.61 13.51 15.69
C GLY A 736 33.33 14.04 16.35
N ILE A 737 32.59 14.91 15.67
CA ILE A 737 31.30 15.42 16.13
C ILE A 737 30.22 15.30 15.05
N SER A 738 29.01 14.95 15.48
CA SER A 738 27.86 14.74 14.61
C SER A 738 27.23 16.06 14.12
N PRO A 739 26.34 16.00 13.11
CA PRO A 739 25.33 17.04 12.90
C PRO A 739 24.39 17.15 14.12
N ARG A 740 23.43 18.08 14.08
CA ARG A 740 22.36 18.12 15.08
C ARG A 740 21.41 16.96 14.82
N PHE A 741 21.14 16.14 15.82
CA PHE A 741 20.06 15.16 15.81
C PHE A 741 18.86 15.75 16.53
N ARG A 742 17.66 15.44 16.04
CA ARG A 742 16.39 15.76 16.69
C ARG A 742 15.67 14.48 17.05
N VAL A 743 15.21 14.33 18.28
CA VAL A 743 14.39 13.17 18.67
C VAL A 743 13.05 13.27 17.95
N GLY A 744 12.66 12.24 17.21
CA GLY A 744 11.38 12.18 16.51
C GLY A 744 10.18 12.41 17.44
N GLY A 745 9.19 13.15 16.94
CA GLY A 745 7.86 13.38 17.53
C GLY A 745 7.05 12.09 17.69
N ASP A 746 6.07 12.07 18.61
CA ASP A 746 4.96 11.11 18.59
C ASP A 746 3.91 11.50 17.51
N GLU A 747 4.36 12.11 16.41
CA GLU A 747 3.47 12.36 15.28
C GLU A 747 3.31 11.03 14.53
N GLY A 748 2.27 10.29 14.92
CA GLY A 748 1.76 9.16 14.16
C GLY A 748 1.46 9.62 12.74
N TYR A 749 2.31 9.19 11.80
CA TYR A 749 1.93 9.09 10.41
C TYR A 749 1.46 7.65 10.20
N GLU A 750 0.15 7.45 10.26
CA GLU A 750 -0.54 6.24 9.85
C GLU A 750 -0.25 5.98 8.36
N SER A 751 0.31 4.81 8.06
CA SER A 751 0.45 4.32 6.69
C SER A 751 -0.36 3.02 6.62
N PHE A 752 -1.44 3.00 5.83
CA PHE A 752 -2.16 1.77 5.50
C PHE A 752 -1.64 1.23 4.16
N TRP A 753 -1.69 -0.09 4.00
CA TRP A 753 -1.33 -0.76 2.75
C TRP A 753 -2.60 -1.17 2.01
N LEU A 754 -2.74 -0.74 0.77
CA LEU A 754 -3.66 -1.34 -0.19
C LEU A 754 -2.83 -1.97 -1.31
N THR A 755 -2.77 -3.30 -1.35
CA THR A 755 -2.19 -4.02 -2.49
C THR A 755 -3.28 -4.17 -3.54
N LEU A 756 -3.16 -3.45 -4.65
CA LEU A 756 -3.90 -3.73 -5.88
C LEU A 756 -2.95 -4.49 -6.82
N GLU A 757 -3.11 -5.81 -6.90
CA GLU A 757 -2.54 -6.59 -8.00
C GLU A 757 -3.41 -6.33 -9.24
N ALA A 758 -2.90 -5.50 -10.15
CA ALA A 758 -3.42 -5.45 -11.51
C ALA A 758 -2.83 -6.63 -12.28
N ASP A 759 -3.65 -7.65 -12.56
CA ASP A 759 -3.36 -8.58 -13.64
C ASP A 759 -3.39 -7.79 -14.95
N PRO A 760 -2.29 -7.73 -15.74
CA PRO A 760 -2.28 -7.01 -17.00
C PRO A 760 -3.23 -7.58 -18.07
N ALA A 761 -3.96 -8.67 -17.79
CA ALA A 761 -4.90 -9.28 -18.73
C ALA A 761 -6.38 -8.86 -18.60
N GLU A 762 -6.87 -8.24 -17.52
CA GLU A 762 -8.30 -7.86 -17.41
C GLU A 762 -8.56 -6.44 -16.81
N ARG A 763 -9.70 -5.88 -17.19
CA ARG A 763 -10.16 -4.46 -17.23
C ARG A 763 -10.10 -3.64 -15.91
N PRO A 764 -10.20 -2.28 -15.96
CA PRO A 764 -10.02 -1.42 -14.79
C PRO A 764 -11.17 -1.47 -13.75
N ALA A 765 -10.82 -1.48 -12.47
CA ALA A 765 -11.74 -1.40 -11.33
C ALA A 765 -11.98 0.05 -10.87
N TYR A 766 -13.19 0.36 -10.38
CA TYR A 766 -13.56 1.66 -9.79
C TYR A 766 -14.09 1.49 -8.36
N LEU A 767 -13.69 2.41 -7.46
CA LEU A 767 -14.17 2.52 -6.07
C LEU A 767 -15.16 3.70 -5.96
N VAL A 768 -16.28 3.50 -5.27
CA VAL A 768 -17.23 4.57 -4.90
C VAL A 768 -17.36 4.59 -3.36
N GLY A 769 -17.00 5.70 -2.72
CA GLY A 769 -17.13 5.89 -1.28
C GLY A 769 -18.55 6.27 -0.85
N GLN A 770 -18.98 5.82 0.34
CA GLN A 770 -20.25 6.18 0.97
C GLN A 770 -19.99 6.82 2.35
N ASP A 771 -20.65 7.94 2.64
CA ASP A 771 -20.48 8.69 3.89
C ASP A 771 -21.17 8.04 5.10
N GLY A 772 -20.45 7.98 6.22
CA GLY A 772 -20.98 8.17 7.57
C GLY A 772 -21.67 7.00 8.31
N ASN A 773 -20.98 6.54 9.37
CA ASN A 773 -21.49 5.89 10.59
C ASN A 773 -21.88 4.40 10.57
N SER A 774 -20.88 3.51 10.56
CA SER A 774 -20.97 2.17 11.20
C SER A 774 -19.59 1.54 11.38
N GLU A 775 -19.29 1.04 12.59
CA GLU A 775 -18.03 0.39 13.02
C GLU A 775 -17.83 -1.06 12.48
N HIS A 776 -18.34 -1.38 11.29
CA HIS A 776 -18.13 -2.69 10.66
C HIS A 776 -18.01 -2.54 9.13
N LEU A 777 -16.88 -2.99 8.57
CA LEU A 777 -16.61 -3.03 7.13
C LEU A 777 -17.04 -4.39 6.55
N GLU A 778 -17.88 -4.38 5.52
CA GLU A 778 -18.23 -5.56 4.72
C GLU A 778 -17.85 -5.29 3.25
N ILE A 779 -17.02 -6.15 2.66
CA ILE A 779 -16.54 -6.03 1.28
C ILE A 779 -17.42 -6.91 0.38
N THR A 780 -18.15 -6.30 -0.55
CA THR A 780 -18.91 -7.03 -1.58
C THR A 780 -18.33 -6.73 -2.96
N ILE A 781 -17.91 -7.76 -3.69
CA ILE A 781 -17.49 -7.69 -5.09
C ILE A 781 -18.76 -7.72 -5.94
N ILE A 782 -18.99 -6.69 -6.76
CA ILE A 782 -20.11 -6.65 -7.71
C ILE A 782 -19.61 -7.02 -9.10
N ASP A 783 -20.18 -8.09 -9.63
CA ASP A 783 -19.91 -8.65 -10.96
C ASP A 783 -21.06 -8.22 -11.92
N ASP A 784 -21.15 -6.95 -12.33
CA ASP A 784 -21.95 -6.56 -13.52
C ASP A 784 -21.62 -5.13 -14.03
N ASP A 785 -21.33 -5.04 -15.32
CA ASP A 785 -20.77 -3.89 -16.04
C ASP A 785 -21.87 -2.96 -16.63
N SER A 786 -22.99 -2.77 -15.91
CA SER A 786 -24.17 -2.04 -16.43
C SER A 786 -24.54 -0.84 -15.56
N PRO A 787 -24.80 0.36 -16.14
CA PRO A 787 -25.21 1.55 -15.37
C PRO A 787 -26.52 1.30 -14.58
N PRO A 788 -26.67 1.86 -13.36
CA PRO A 788 -27.77 1.57 -12.42
C PRO A 788 -29.17 2.02 -12.90
N GLU A 789 -29.30 2.61 -14.08
CA GLU A 789 -30.61 2.85 -14.70
C GLU A 789 -31.27 1.54 -15.21
N ALA A 790 -30.51 0.46 -15.36
CA ALA A 790 -31.04 -0.80 -15.85
C ALA A 790 -31.48 -1.75 -14.70
N ARG A 791 -32.79 -1.77 -14.47
CA ARG A 791 -33.59 -2.85 -13.82
C ARG A 791 -33.97 -2.71 -12.34
N LEU A 792 -34.61 -1.60 -11.98
CA LEU A 792 -35.80 -1.73 -11.14
C LEU A 792 -36.99 -2.10 -12.04
N THR A 793 -37.12 -3.37 -12.41
CA THR A 793 -38.36 -3.87 -13.04
C THR A 793 -39.42 -4.09 -11.97
N PRO A 794 -40.68 -3.66 -12.19
CA PRO A 794 -41.74 -3.94 -11.23
C PRO A 794 -41.94 -5.45 -11.12
N ASN A 795 -42.04 -5.93 -9.88
CA ASN A 795 -42.49 -7.26 -9.55
C ASN A 795 -43.93 -7.47 -10.04
N ALA A 796 -44.36 -8.73 -10.14
CA ALA A 796 -45.72 -9.07 -10.56
C ALA A 796 -46.82 -8.46 -9.65
N ASP A 797 -46.49 -8.10 -8.41
CA ASP A 797 -47.38 -7.43 -7.45
C ASP A 797 -47.30 -5.89 -7.51
N GLY A 798 -46.53 -5.31 -8.44
CA GLY A 798 -46.36 -3.87 -8.60
C GLY A 798 -45.33 -3.23 -7.64
N THR A 799 -44.67 -4.02 -6.79
CA THR A 799 -43.55 -3.55 -5.96
C THR A 799 -42.23 -3.54 -6.74
N TYR A 800 -41.19 -2.88 -6.22
CA TYR A 800 -39.84 -2.89 -6.81
C TYR A 800 -38.86 -3.47 -5.80
N THR A 801 -38.12 -4.51 -6.19
CA THR A 801 -37.11 -5.12 -5.31
C THR A 801 -35.82 -4.31 -5.34
N VAL A 802 -35.28 -3.98 -4.17
CA VAL A 802 -34.04 -3.23 -3.99
C VAL A 802 -33.10 -4.00 -3.05
N PRO A 803 -31.78 -3.99 -3.30
CA PRO A 803 -30.83 -4.62 -2.39
C PRO A 803 -30.83 -3.90 -1.02
N ALA A 804 -30.47 -4.62 0.05
CA ALA A 804 -30.35 -4.04 1.38
C ALA A 804 -29.31 -2.89 1.45
N SER A 805 -28.32 -2.92 0.56
CA SER A 805 -27.29 -1.87 0.40
C SER A 805 -27.77 -0.64 -0.39
N TRP A 806 -29.01 -0.62 -0.89
CA TRP A 806 -29.51 0.51 -1.66
C TRP A 806 -29.57 1.78 -0.79
N PRO A 807 -28.93 2.90 -1.19
CA PRO A 807 -28.70 4.06 -0.32
C PRO A 807 -29.98 4.74 0.20
N LEU A 808 -31.12 4.48 -0.42
CA LEU A 808 -32.42 5.04 -0.03
C LEU A 808 -33.24 4.13 0.91
N VAL A 809 -32.69 2.98 1.34
CA VAL A 809 -33.34 2.11 2.35
C VAL A 809 -33.32 2.80 3.71
N PRO A 810 -34.47 3.00 4.39
CA PRO A 810 -34.51 3.63 5.71
C PRO A 810 -33.72 2.85 6.76
N ARG A 811 -32.63 3.43 7.28
CA ARG A 811 -31.79 2.83 8.34
C ARG A 811 -32.49 2.90 9.72
N GLY A 812 -32.30 1.87 10.56
CA GLY A 812 -32.71 1.88 11.98
C GLY A 812 -34.00 1.14 12.39
N GLN A 813 -34.52 0.23 11.55
CA GLN A 813 -35.74 -0.56 11.85
C GLN A 813 -35.62 -2.08 11.53
N GLY A 814 -34.41 -2.59 11.28
CA GLY A 814 -34.19 -4.02 11.00
C GLY A 814 -34.61 -4.48 9.59
N PHE A 815 -34.78 -3.55 8.63
CA PHE A 815 -35.07 -3.89 7.23
C PHE A 815 -33.99 -4.81 6.63
N GLU A 816 -32.72 -4.55 6.97
CA GLU A 816 -31.54 -5.30 6.51
C GLU A 816 -31.56 -6.78 6.91
N GLN A 817 -32.22 -7.14 8.03
CA GLN A 817 -32.24 -8.51 8.55
C GLN A 817 -33.51 -9.30 8.21
N HIS A 818 -34.60 -8.64 7.79
CA HIS A 818 -35.92 -9.26 7.69
C HIS A 818 -36.71 -9.00 6.39
N GLY A 819 -36.20 -8.18 5.46
CA GLY A 819 -36.81 -7.99 4.13
C GLY A 819 -38.18 -7.30 4.14
N GLY A 820 -38.23 -6.04 4.55
CA GLY A 820 -39.47 -5.24 4.65
C GLY A 820 -39.82 -4.44 3.38
N THR A 821 -41.04 -3.90 3.34
CA THR A 821 -41.48 -2.95 2.29
C THR A 821 -41.56 -1.51 2.80
N PHE A 822 -41.25 -0.52 1.96
CA PHE A 822 -41.37 0.91 2.32
C PHE A 822 -41.71 1.79 1.12
N ARG A 823 -42.11 3.04 1.38
CA ARG A 823 -42.20 4.12 0.39
C ARG A 823 -41.44 5.37 0.86
N LEU A 824 -41.00 6.18 -0.09
CA LEU A 824 -40.35 7.47 0.14
C LEU A 824 -41.30 8.61 -0.20
N LEU A 825 -41.29 9.65 0.62
CA LEU A 825 -42.04 10.89 0.47
C LEU A 825 -41.08 12.07 0.47
N PHE A 826 -41.25 13.00 -0.48
CA PHE A 826 -40.54 14.27 -0.47
C PHE A 826 -41.47 15.42 -0.88
N VAL A 827 -41.03 16.65 -0.60
CA VAL A 827 -41.73 17.89 -0.97
C VAL A 827 -40.97 18.57 -2.10
N THR A 828 -41.67 18.93 -3.19
CA THR A 828 -41.04 19.69 -4.28
C THR A 828 -40.70 21.11 -3.82
N THR A 829 -39.51 21.61 -4.15
CA THR A 829 -39.06 22.97 -3.82
C THR A 829 -39.42 24.01 -4.88
N GLY A 830 -39.75 23.58 -6.10
CA GLY A 830 -40.16 24.43 -7.21
C GLY A 830 -41.67 24.68 -7.28
N THR A 831 -42.03 25.65 -8.12
CA THR A 831 -43.42 26.04 -8.33
C THR A 831 -43.79 25.95 -9.81
N ARG A 832 -44.87 25.22 -10.12
CA ARG A 832 -45.48 25.23 -11.45
C ARG A 832 -46.89 25.83 -11.35
N GLY A 833 -47.25 26.67 -12.31
CA GLY A 833 -48.65 27.05 -12.50
C GLY A 833 -49.49 25.78 -12.66
N ALA A 834 -50.55 25.63 -11.86
CA ALA A 834 -51.43 24.47 -11.87
C ALA A 834 -52.36 24.47 -13.11
N ASP A 835 -51.79 24.57 -14.31
CA ASP A 835 -52.51 24.68 -15.58
C ASP A 835 -52.83 23.32 -16.21
N SER A 836 -52.25 22.23 -15.71
CA SER A 836 -52.60 20.87 -16.12
C SER A 836 -53.93 20.42 -15.49
N SER A 837 -54.94 20.14 -16.32
CA SER A 837 -56.17 19.47 -15.89
C SER A 837 -56.01 17.95 -15.72
N GLN A 838 -54.82 17.41 -16.02
CA GLN A 838 -54.52 15.98 -15.98
C GLN A 838 -53.46 15.67 -14.93
N ILE A 839 -53.66 14.58 -14.18
CA ILE A 839 -52.77 14.17 -13.09
C ILE A 839 -51.34 13.84 -13.58
N ALA A 840 -51.21 13.35 -14.82
CA ALA A 840 -49.93 13.07 -15.46
C ALA A 840 -49.03 14.31 -15.60
N GLY A 841 -49.61 15.51 -15.75
CA GLY A 841 -48.82 16.76 -15.80
C GLY A 841 -48.18 17.11 -14.46
N TYR A 842 -48.81 16.71 -13.35
CA TYR A 842 -48.25 16.85 -12.00
C TYR A 842 -47.23 15.76 -11.69
N ASP A 843 -47.43 14.53 -12.19
CA ASP A 843 -46.40 13.48 -12.12
C ASP A 843 -45.13 13.93 -12.83
N ALA A 844 -45.24 14.42 -14.07
CA ALA A 844 -44.09 14.93 -14.82
C ALA A 844 -43.33 16.05 -14.06
N PHE A 845 -44.06 16.89 -13.30
CA PHE A 845 -43.46 17.93 -12.48
C PHE A 845 -42.67 17.35 -11.30
N VAL A 846 -43.25 16.46 -10.49
CA VAL A 846 -42.54 15.87 -9.35
C VAL A 846 -41.35 15.02 -9.80
N GLN A 847 -41.44 14.38 -10.97
CA GLN A 847 -40.34 13.62 -11.57
C GLN A 847 -39.20 14.55 -12.03
N ALA A 848 -39.52 15.72 -12.60
CA ALA A 848 -38.52 16.72 -12.95
C ALA A 848 -37.83 17.30 -11.70
N SER A 849 -38.58 17.53 -10.62
CA SER A 849 -38.01 17.91 -9.32
C SER A 849 -37.08 16.83 -8.76
N ALA A 850 -37.44 15.54 -8.86
CA ALA A 850 -36.58 14.44 -8.43
C ALA A 850 -35.29 14.29 -9.28
N ARG A 851 -35.28 14.76 -10.54
CA ARG A 851 -34.06 14.84 -11.37
C ARG A 851 -33.20 16.07 -11.08
N GLY A 852 -33.70 17.01 -10.27
CA GLY A 852 -33.02 18.30 -10.02
C GLY A 852 -33.20 19.32 -11.14
N GLU A 853 -34.05 19.05 -12.13
CA GLU A 853 -34.24 19.90 -13.32
C GLU A 853 -34.91 21.25 -13.00
N GLN A 854 -35.64 21.34 -11.88
CA GLN A 854 -36.36 22.55 -11.49
C GLN A 854 -35.56 23.45 -10.54
N ASP A 855 -34.82 22.86 -9.60
CA ASP A 855 -34.30 23.60 -8.43
C ASP A 855 -32.79 23.38 -8.17
N GLY A 856 -32.10 22.57 -8.97
CA GLY A 856 -30.65 22.30 -8.84
C GLY A 856 -30.21 21.50 -7.60
N ASN A 857 -31.13 21.20 -6.68
CA ASN A 857 -30.85 20.62 -5.36
C ASN A 857 -31.45 19.21 -5.14
N ALA A 858 -31.67 18.42 -6.20
CA ALA A 858 -32.11 17.05 -5.99
C ALA A 858 -30.96 16.19 -5.45
N ASP A 859 -31.28 15.32 -4.49
CA ASP A 859 -30.40 14.25 -4.05
C ASP A 859 -29.95 13.42 -5.27
N GLU A 860 -28.64 13.34 -5.53
CA GLU A 860 -28.08 12.60 -6.67
C GLU A 860 -28.55 11.15 -6.68
N ALA A 861 -28.81 10.56 -5.51
CA ALA A 861 -29.32 9.19 -5.39
C ALA A 861 -30.74 9.02 -5.96
N LEU A 862 -31.52 10.10 -6.14
CA LEU A 862 -32.87 10.05 -6.69
C LEU A 862 -32.94 10.12 -8.21
N LYS A 863 -31.94 10.69 -8.89
CA LYS A 863 -32.02 10.97 -10.33
C LYS A 863 -32.34 9.74 -11.18
N PRO A 864 -31.73 8.56 -10.94
CA PRO A 864 -32.03 7.35 -11.71
C PRO A 864 -33.48 6.85 -11.52
N TYR A 865 -34.11 7.20 -10.40
CA TYR A 865 -35.43 6.69 -9.98
C TYR A 865 -36.55 7.72 -10.10
N ALA A 866 -36.22 8.91 -10.60
CA ALA A 866 -37.14 10.03 -10.63
C ALA A 866 -38.45 9.70 -11.35
N SER A 867 -38.41 8.89 -12.42
CA SER A 867 -39.58 8.46 -13.20
C SER A 867 -40.59 7.61 -12.42
N LEU A 868 -40.20 7.07 -11.26
CA LEU A 868 -41.07 6.23 -10.41
C LEU A 868 -41.97 7.07 -9.50
N PHE A 869 -41.64 8.34 -9.23
CA PHE A 869 -42.40 9.17 -8.31
C PHE A 869 -43.71 9.67 -8.94
N LYS A 870 -44.75 9.74 -8.10
CA LYS A 870 -46.07 10.26 -8.43
C LYS A 870 -46.48 11.35 -7.46
N VAL A 871 -47.29 12.30 -7.92
CA VAL A 871 -47.85 13.33 -7.05
C VAL A 871 -48.87 12.72 -6.08
N VAL A 872 -48.88 13.17 -4.83
CA VAL A 872 -49.97 12.84 -3.88
C VAL A 872 -51.11 13.84 -4.09
N GLY A 873 -52.01 13.53 -5.03
CA GLY A 873 -53.14 14.41 -5.33
C GLY A 873 -54.31 13.72 -6.06
N ALA A 874 -55.47 14.39 -6.09
CA ALA A 874 -56.66 13.94 -6.82
C ALA A 874 -57.04 14.93 -7.93
N THR A 875 -57.59 14.40 -9.01
CA THR A 875 -58.29 15.16 -10.05
C THR A 875 -59.78 14.80 -10.03
N PRO A 876 -60.68 15.51 -10.74
CA PRO A 876 -62.10 15.13 -10.79
C PRO A 876 -62.35 13.70 -11.30
N THR A 877 -61.40 13.13 -12.05
CA THR A 877 -61.51 11.81 -12.68
C THR A 877 -60.58 10.76 -12.08
N VAL A 878 -59.59 11.15 -11.27
CA VAL A 878 -58.62 10.23 -10.65
C VAL A 878 -58.57 10.45 -9.16
N HIS A 879 -58.89 9.39 -8.40
CA HIS A 879 -58.81 9.37 -6.95
C HIS A 879 -57.35 9.31 -6.49
N ALA A 880 -56.97 10.08 -5.47
CA ALA A 880 -55.58 10.11 -5.00
C ALA A 880 -55.08 8.73 -4.55
N ARG A 881 -55.98 7.93 -3.95
CA ARG A 881 -55.67 6.57 -3.49
C ARG A 881 -55.37 5.61 -4.65
N ASP A 882 -56.10 5.76 -5.75
CA ASP A 882 -55.93 4.91 -6.93
C ASP A 882 -54.67 5.35 -7.70
N HIS A 883 -54.41 6.66 -7.74
CA HIS A 883 -53.26 7.23 -8.43
C HIS A 883 -51.92 6.73 -7.89
N ILE A 884 -51.76 6.72 -6.57
CA ILE A 884 -50.52 6.29 -5.90
C ILE A 884 -50.52 4.78 -5.56
N GLY A 885 -51.59 4.04 -5.88
CA GLY A 885 -51.70 2.60 -5.65
C GLY A 885 -51.80 2.21 -4.17
N VAL A 886 -52.71 2.83 -3.41
CA VAL A 886 -52.90 2.55 -1.96
C VAL A 886 -53.61 1.23 -1.70
N SER A 887 -54.46 0.75 -2.62
CA SER A 887 -55.28 -0.45 -2.42
C SER A 887 -54.46 -1.72 -2.18
N ASP A 888 -53.26 -1.77 -2.75
CA ASP A 888 -52.52 -3.03 -2.88
C ASP A 888 -51.58 -3.25 -1.69
N HIS A 889 -51.22 -2.18 -0.96
CA HIS A 889 -50.31 -2.22 0.18
C HIS A 889 -50.63 -1.18 1.27
N PRO A 890 -51.79 -1.29 1.96
CA PRO A 890 -52.26 -0.26 2.89
C PRO A 890 -51.39 -0.07 4.14
N ASP A 891 -50.62 -1.10 4.52
CA ASP A 891 -49.77 -1.10 5.72
C ASP A 891 -48.31 -0.71 5.44
N THR A 892 -47.95 -0.35 4.20
CA THR A 892 -46.57 0.02 3.89
C THR A 892 -46.20 1.34 4.60
N PRO A 893 -45.12 1.35 5.40
CA PRO A 893 -44.64 2.57 6.05
C PRO A 893 -44.09 3.56 5.03
N VAL A 894 -44.36 4.84 5.24
CA VAL A 894 -43.90 5.96 4.40
C VAL A 894 -42.84 6.76 5.16
N TYR A 895 -41.70 6.99 4.54
CA TYR A 895 -40.54 7.69 5.12
C TYR A 895 -40.28 9.02 4.40
N TRP A 896 -39.83 10.03 5.15
CA TRP A 896 -39.26 11.23 4.53
C TRP A 896 -37.92 10.85 3.89
N LEU A 897 -37.65 11.38 2.70
CA LEU A 897 -36.32 11.30 2.11
C LEU A 897 -35.27 11.86 3.10
N GLY A 898 -34.26 11.05 3.44
CA GLY A 898 -33.22 11.39 4.43
C GLY A 898 -33.64 11.32 5.91
N GLY A 899 -34.89 10.92 6.22
CA GLY A 899 -35.41 10.85 7.58
C GLY A 899 -35.30 9.44 8.22
N PRO A 900 -34.80 9.30 9.45
CA PRO A 900 -34.65 7.99 10.11
C PRO A 900 -35.96 7.40 10.67
N ARG A 901 -37.11 8.05 10.46
CA ARG A 901 -38.40 7.66 11.06
C ARG A 901 -39.53 7.67 10.05
N ALA A 902 -40.40 6.66 10.15
CA ALA A 902 -41.64 6.61 9.40
C ALA A 902 -42.53 7.80 9.80
N VAL A 903 -43.08 8.43 8.78
CA VAL A 903 -43.90 9.63 8.88
C VAL A 903 -45.35 9.26 9.17
N ALA A 904 -45.79 8.14 8.60
CA ALA A 904 -47.12 7.57 8.74
C ALA A 904 -47.14 6.14 8.15
N ARG A 905 -48.20 5.37 8.43
CA ARG A 905 -48.58 4.26 7.54
C ARG A 905 -49.34 4.80 6.34
N GLN A 906 -49.26 4.11 5.20
CA GLN A 906 -49.96 4.54 3.98
C GLN A 906 -51.48 4.68 4.17
N SER A 907 -52.09 3.89 5.06
CA SER A 907 -53.49 4.03 5.48
C SER A 907 -53.80 5.38 6.15
N ASP A 908 -52.84 5.94 6.88
CA ASP A 908 -53.03 7.13 7.71
C ASP A 908 -52.94 8.41 6.88
N LEU A 909 -52.29 8.37 5.71
CA LEU A 909 -52.32 9.45 4.70
C LEU A 909 -53.74 9.80 4.26
N PHE A 910 -54.70 8.86 4.36
CA PHE A 910 -56.09 9.05 3.95
C PHE A 910 -57.10 8.53 5.00
N GLY A 911 -56.66 8.38 6.26
CA GLY A 911 -57.42 7.75 7.33
C GLY A 911 -58.57 8.60 7.87
N SER A 912 -59.70 7.95 8.22
CA SER A 912 -60.94 8.61 8.62
C SER A 912 -61.10 8.85 10.12
N SER A 913 -60.08 8.72 10.97
CA SER A 913 -60.22 9.00 12.42
C SER A 913 -59.84 10.43 12.77
N SER A 914 -60.82 11.19 13.23
CA SER A 914 -60.68 12.55 13.74
C SER A 914 -59.70 12.60 14.91
N SER A 915 -58.74 13.54 14.85
CA SER A 915 -57.89 14.04 15.95
C SER A 915 -56.41 13.62 16.06
N HIS A 916 -55.74 13.19 14.99
CA HIS A 916 -54.26 13.25 14.98
C HIS A 916 -53.80 14.53 14.30
N ARG A 917 -53.44 15.54 15.10
CA ARG A 917 -52.58 16.63 14.63
C ARG A 917 -51.26 15.99 14.19
N TRP A 918 -50.71 16.47 13.08
CA TRP A 918 -49.29 16.34 12.74
C TRP A 918 -48.47 17.15 13.77
N GLU A 919 -48.51 16.76 15.04
CA GLU A 919 -47.76 17.41 16.10
C GLU A 919 -46.42 16.68 16.22
N ASN A 920 -45.34 17.36 15.85
CA ASN A 920 -43.97 16.91 16.01
C ASN A 920 -43.77 16.38 17.45
N GLN A 921 -43.76 15.05 17.62
CA GLN A 921 -43.41 14.41 18.89
C GLN A 921 -41.90 14.52 19.09
N GLY A 922 -41.48 15.67 19.60
CA GLY A 922 -40.10 16.00 19.96
C GLY A 922 -40.07 17.24 20.85
N LYS A 923 -40.73 17.19 22.01
CA LYS A 923 -40.75 18.30 22.99
C LYS A 923 -39.58 18.28 23.98
N ALA A 924 -38.57 17.45 23.76
CA ALA A 924 -37.38 17.35 24.59
C ALA A 924 -36.11 17.22 23.72
N ASP A 925 -35.78 18.28 22.98
CA ASP A 925 -34.41 18.76 22.80
C ASP A 925 -34.41 19.97 21.84
N ARG A 926 -34.47 21.17 22.42
CA ARG A 926 -34.48 22.45 21.69
C ARG A 926 -33.12 23.15 21.70
N ARG A 927 -32.00 22.42 21.78
CA ARG A 927 -30.66 23.05 21.82
C ARG A 927 -29.60 22.52 20.84
N THR A 928 -29.94 21.68 19.87
CA THR A 928 -28.91 21.12 18.96
C THR A 928 -29.32 21.00 17.49
N ALA A 929 -30.31 21.78 17.05
CA ALA A 929 -30.68 21.90 15.63
C ALA A 929 -30.55 23.36 15.15
N ALA A 930 -29.36 23.92 15.32
CA ALA A 930 -28.99 25.23 14.80
C ALA A 930 -27.67 25.11 14.03
N SER A 931 -27.72 24.49 12.84
CA SER A 931 -26.62 24.56 11.86
C SER A 931 -26.98 24.19 10.41
N ALA A 932 -28.18 23.73 10.09
CA ALA A 932 -28.64 23.67 8.70
C ALA A 932 -29.39 24.97 8.36
N GLY A 933 -28.75 25.85 7.57
CA GLY A 933 -29.20 27.21 7.27
C GLY A 933 -30.50 27.31 6.47
N TYR A 934 -31.64 27.16 7.15
CA TYR A 934 -32.94 27.62 6.66
C TYR A 934 -33.72 28.27 7.81
N ASP A 935 -33.38 29.53 8.14
CA ASP A 935 -34.17 30.39 9.03
C ASP A 935 -35.05 31.31 8.16
N ASP A 936 -36.22 30.84 7.74
CA ASP A 936 -37.30 31.74 7.30
C ASP A 936 -38.31 31.91 8.43
N ARG A 937 -38.05 32.91 9.28
CA ARG A 937 -38.97 33.32 10.36
C ARG A 937 -40.08 34.26 9.88
N THR A 938 -40.40 34.30 8.59
CA THR A 938 -41.35 35.30 8.08
C THR A 938 -42.49 34.82 7.19
N THR A 939 -42.67 33.53 6.94
CA THR A 939 -43.83 33.05 6.16
C THR A 939 -44.87 32.30 7.01
N ARG A 940 -46.13 32.65 6.75
CA ARG A 940 -47.36 32.04 7.29
C ARG A 940 -47.33 30.52 7.09
N GLU A 941 -47.98 29.76 7.98
CA GLU A 941 -48.20 28.30 7.84
C GLU A 941 -48.45 27.91 6.38
N SER A 942 -47.42 27.39 5.72
CA SER A 942 -47.47 27.01 4.32
C SER A 942 -48.45 25.85 4.18
N SER A 943 -49.67 26.17 3.76
CA SER A 943 -50.74 25.19 3.55
C SER A 943 -50.35 24.33 2.34
N VAL A 944 -50.03 23.05 2.55
CA VAL A 944 -49.67 22.15 1.44
C VAL A 944 -50.95 21.62 0.78
N PHE A 945 -51.00 21.65 -0.55
CA PHE A 945 -52.21 21.36 -1.32
C PHE A 945 -52.24 19.89 -1.76
N THR A 946 -53.15 19.09 -1.19
CA THR A 946 -53.33 17.67 -1.60
C THR A 946 -54.51 17.46 -2.55
N GLY A 947 -55.39 18.46 -2.72
CA GLY A 947 -56.56 18.42 -3.61
C GLY A 947 -57.56 17.28 -3.38
N ALA A 948 -57.40 16.50 -2.31
CA ALA A 948 -58.19 15.32 -2.00
C ALA A 948 -59.05 15.56 -0.75
N THR A 949 -60.31 15.13 -0.79
CA THR A 949 -61.15 15.08 0.41
C THR A 949 -60.67 13.97 1.35
N ARG A 950 -61.19 13.95 2.58
CA ARG A 950 -60.81 13.00 3.64
C ARG A 950 -60.98 11.51 3.26
N ASP A 951 -61.79 11.21 2.25
CA ASP A 951 -62.00 9.88 1.68
C ASP A 951 -61.17 9.61 0.41
N GLY A 952 -60.37 10.58 -0.04
CA GLY A 952 -59.48 10.54 -1.21
C GLY A 952 -60.12 11.00 -2.53
N ARG A 953 -61.38 11.43 -2.50
CA ARG A 953 -62.13 11.87 -3.70
C ARG A 953 -61.74 13.29 -4.10
N GLY A 954 -61.86 13.60 -5.39
CA GLY A 954 -61.85 14.98 -5.85
C GLY A 954 -63.11 15.68 -5.33
N GLY A 955 -62.99 16.54 -4.32
CA GLY A 955 -64.09 17.41 -3.93
C GLY A 955 -64.39 18.36 -5.10
N THR A 956 -65.67 18.61 -5.40
CA THR A 956 -66.13 19.48 -6.51
C THR A 956 -65.58 20.91 -6.46
N VAL A 957 -64.89 21.30 -5.37
CA VAL A 957 -64.33 22.65 -5.14
C VAL A 957 -62.79 22.63 -4.97
N SER A 958 -62.11 21.47 -4.96
CA SER A 958 -60.68 21.42 -4.58
C SER A 958 -59.80 20.44 -5.35
N ALA A 959 -60.32 19.80 -6.42
CA ALA A 959 -59.48 18.93 -7.25
C ALA A 959 -58.42 19.71 -8.05
N LEU A 960 -57.27 19.09 -8.30
CA LEU A 960 -56.21 19.66 -9.14
C LEU A 960 -56.78 19.95 -10.56
N GLY A 961 -56.55 21.17 -11.07
CA GLY A 961 -56.99 21.61 -12.40
C GLY A 961 -58.45 22.08 -12.53
N GLY A 962 -59.20 22.24 -11.44
CA GLY A 962 -60.56 22.78 -11.48
C GLY A 962 -60.62 24.30 -11.71
N SER A 963 -61.41 24.76 -12.68
CA SER A 963 -61.66 26.19 -12.95
C SER A 963 -62.53 26.80 -11.83
N GLY A 964 -61.92 27.09 -10.69
CA GLY A 964 -62.61 27.65 -9.52
C GLY A 964 -62.17 27.09 -8.16
N ALA A 965 -60.95 26.53 -8.04
CA ALA A 965 -60.42 26.07 -6.76
C ALA A 965 -60.19 27.26 -5.80
N LEU A 966 -61.23 27.62 -5.04
CA LEU A 966 -61.14 28.59 -3.94
C LEU A 966 -60.50 27.89 -2.73
N VAL A 967 -59.34 28.39 -2.32
CA VAL A 967 -58.62 27.94 -1.12
C VAL A 967 -59.44 28.31 0.13
N HIS A 968 -60.18 27.34 0.68
CA HIS A 968 -60.77 27.46 2.02
C HIS A 968 -59.84 26.84 3.07
N ALA A 969 -59.01 27.68 3.71
CA ALA A 969 -58.39 27.33 4.98
C ALA A 969 -59.46 27.43 6.09
N GLY A 970 -60.09 26.31 6.43
CA GLY A 970 -61.06 26.24 7.52
C GLY A 970 -60.35 26.20 8.88
N ALA A 971 -60.27 27.33 9.58
CA ALA A 971 -60.02 27.34 11.01
C ALA A 971 -61.24 26.77 11.75
N ALA A 972 -61.06 25.65 12.43
CA ALA A 972 -62.10 25.06 13.27
C ALA A 972 -62.11 25.77 14.63
N ASP A 973 -62.61 27.01 14.67
CA ASP A 973 -63.16 27.65 15.87
C ASP A 973 -64.11 28.77 15.41
N GLY A 974 -65.40 28.64 15.75
CA GLY A 974 -66.50 29.41 15.18
C GLY A 974 -66.54 30.90 15.52
N HIS A 975 -65.59 31.68 15.00
CA HIS A 975 -65.67 33.14 14.96
C HIS A 975 -65.52 33.69 13.53
N PRO A 976 -66.45 34.52 13.05
CA PRO A 976 -66.36 35.11 11.72
C PRO A 976 -65.31 36.23 11.73
N ILE A 977 -64.19 36.03 11.04
CA ILE A 977 -63.25 37.10 10.72
C ILE A 977 -63.80 37.85 9.49
N GLN A 978 -64.49 38.95 9.73
CA GLN A 978 -64.74 39.96 8.69
C GLN A 978 -63.46 40.78 8.48
N GLY A 979 -62.73 40.46 7.42
CA GLY A 979 -61.55 41.19 6.99
C GLY A 979 -61.11 40.71 5.62
N GLN A 980 -61.70 41.28 4.57
CA GLN A 980 -61.38 41.03 3.17
C GLN A 980 -59.91 41.36 2.85
N LEU A 981 -59.13 40.35 2.47
CA LEU A 981 -58.23 40.42 1.34
C LEU A 981 -58.33 39.08 0.58
N PRO A 982 -58.61 39.07 -0.73
CA PRO A 982 -58.55 37.84 -1.50
C PRO A 982 -57.09 37.32 -1.46
N PRO A 983 -56.85 36.03 -1.21
CA PRO A 983 -55.52 35.46 -1.39
C PRO A 983 -55.07 35.73 -2.83
N ARG A 984 -53.82 36.18 -3.02
CA ARG A 984 -53.22 36.24 -4.35
C ARG A 984 -53.28 34.84 -4.93
N THR A 985 -54.01 34.67 -6.03
CA THR A 985 -54.19 33.39 -6.74
C THR A 985 -52.91 32.89 -7.42
N ASP A 986 -51.79 33.58 -7.20
CA ASP A 986 -50.57 33.45 -7.99
C ASP A 986 -49.39 32.96 -7.13
N ASP A 987 -49.58 32.78 -5.81
CA ASP A 987 -48.55 32.21 -4.93
C ASP A 987 -48.59 30.69 -5.06
N PRO A 988 -47.59 30.05 -5.67
CA PRO A 988 -47.67 28.64 -5.99
C PRO A 988 -47.25 27.78 -4.79
N LEU A 989 -47.94 26.65 -4.61
CA LEU A 989 -47.77 25.78 -3.45
C LEU A 989 -46.91 24.55 -3.81
N PRO A 990 -46.08 24.05 -2.88
CA PRO A 990 -45.31 22.83 -3.09
C PRO A 990 -46.23 21.60 -3.14
N PHE A 991 -45.77 20.55 -3.82
CA PHE A 991 -46.46 19.27 -3.91
C PHE A 991 -45.73 18.18 -3.12
N TYR A 992 -46.48 17.23 -2.58
CA TYR A 992 -45.92 15.99 -2.06
C TYR A 992 -45.76 14.99 -3.21
N ALA A 993 -44.59 14.35 -3.27
CA ALA A 993 -44.28 13.29 -4.21
C ALA A 993 -44.01 11.99 -3.44
N ILE A 994 -44.60 10.88 -3.89
CA ILE A 994 -44.46 9.57 -3.25
C ILE A 994 -43.93 8.54 -4.25
N SER A 995 -43.05 7.67 -3.78
CA SER A 995 -42.50 6.55 -4.54
C SER A 995 -43.51 5.39 -4.67
N PRO A 996 -43.26 4.40 -5.56
CA PRO A 996 -43.90 3.09 -5.46
C PRO A 996 -43.41 2.35 -4.21
N VAL A 997 -43.99 1.18 -3.94
CA VAL A 997 -43.54 0.32 -2.85
C VAL A 997 -42.23 -0.36 -3.24
N PHE A 998 -41.19 -0.14 -2.44
CA PHE A 998 -39.92 -0.86 -2.53
C PHE A 998 -39.94 -2.04 -1.56
N ARG A 999 -39.37 -3.18 -1.95
CA ARG A 999 -39.15 -4.38 -1.11
C ARG A 999 -37.64 -4.62 -0.99
N VAL A 1000 -37.14 -4.73 0.23
CA VAL A 1000 -35.72 -4.99 0.50
C VAL A 1000 -35.43 -6.49 0.38
N GLU A 1001 -34.39 -6.88 -0.36
CA GLU A 1001 -33.92 -8.27 -0.36
C GLU A 1001 -33.28 -8.63 0.98
N PRO A 1002 -33.61 -9.79 1.58
CA PRO A 1002 -32.95 -10.24 2.81
C PRO A 1002 -31.46 -10.49 2.53
N ALA A 1003 -30.57 -9.95 3.36
CA ALA A 1003 -29.14 -10.25 3.25
C ALA A 1003 -28.88 -11.78 3.44
N PRO A 1004 -27.99 -12.39 2.64
CA PRO A 1004 -27.61 -13.78 2.82
C PRO A 1004 -26.94 -13.97 4.19
N ARG A 1005 -27.35 -15.01 4.94
CA ARG A 1005 -26.77 -15.32 6.26
C ARG A 1005 -25.52 -16.19 6.11
N LEU A 1006 -24.38 -15.72 6.62
CA LEU A 1006 -23.14 -16.48 6.85
C LEU A 1006 -23.20 -17.31 8.14
#